data_AF-A0A257KHT7-F1
#
_entry.id   AF-A0A257KHT7-F1
#
_cell.length_a   1.000
_cell.length_b   1.000
_cell.length_c   1.000
_cell.angle_alpha   90.00
_cell.angle_beta   90.00
_cell.angle_gamma   90.00
#
_symmetry.space_group_name_H-M   'P 1'
#
loop_
_entity.id
_entity.type
_entity.pdbx_description
1 polymer ?
#
loop_
_entity_poly.entity_id
_entity_poly.type
_entity_poly.pdbx_seq_one_letter_code
_entity_poly.pdbx_strand_id
1 'polypeptide(L)'
;MIYSNTDTKNFKTLWHEYVGPTLGKWPLKQFLSATQKQEKWFADLVRPRLFLPDQFGGVYYPVDVTTFSVGRNHHVAETIASEADPLTKFGADPWSALAYFANPLRVWNRSPVGEDQSINEAIAADAPKDRVVLGDYHILTYEFDLDDIEFLKKQLSWLRTSGNKLDSPIGGLFKHCSGYADFSGITVNYSGSKSLHIHVVFSTALARQKLGLDGCGATELRDGFATHWERLHETLLPILGVEGLRADSALRFAEAFRRVPNGCRQIDKTHLLGIPVGTLVPQITLWEKSRERASGNDLPLFWTPEAFGGTMPTRKGTTKSQPQRAAKPVGDMSQEEIAYCGERLREWYPGWPRFDHFDFDGRKWSALFRNSEADRNPASIMREDYSTIHLAGRDATDLKPRRLPYDLGVMLRLWRGQLARKQGREDDVVLLDDLIAAPPTQPLTEIEQKFRDDVIDNASAATAMNRFFRATIPVNPVMMVVGPEGVGKTSVVMAQHHEIAADLERRGESTLAMYAFADYKTADEKCAAFNKLQRTNGFVGVTIPSFSRMYEEECQRLGLKVLSTVEAARSGFSSRFSAIRQRQPQVMDRFRQRHAQAWSQVGSQQPVFFAVHQVAHDWWKNSPTRTMWARSYWMDDLGDDRDAILRKETNCVSACKFDPMRRGIGVQL
;
A
#
# COMPACT_ATOMS: atom_id res chain seq x y z
N MET A 1 15.95 3.06 -5.56
CA MET A 1 16.55 2.14 -6.56
C MET A 1 17.08 0.96 -5.76
N ILE A 2 16.85 -0.28 -6.18
CA ILE A 2 17.25 -1.47 -5.40
C ILE A 2 18.74 -1.74 -5.60
N TYR A 3 19.20 -1.83 -6.85
CA TYR A 3 20.64 -1.92 -7.15
C TYR A 3 21.27 -0.53 -7.21
N SER A 4 22.51 -0.41 -6.76
CA SER A 4 23.28 0.83 -6.95
C SER A 4 23.59 1.05 -8.44
N ASN A 5 24.07 2.26 -8.79
CA ASN A 5 24.55 2.55 -10.13
C ASN A 5 25.74 1.66 -10.52
N THR A 6 26.62 1.38 -9.56
CA THR A 6 27.79 0.50 -9.72
C THR A 6 27.35 -0.93 -10.00
N ASP A 7 26.43 -1.46 -9.19
CA ASP A 7 25.89 -2.82 -9.38
C ASP A 7 25.17 -2.94 -10.72
N THR A 8 24.35 -1.94 -11.06
CA THR A 8 23.66 -1.89 -12.36
C THR A 8 24.64 -1.97 -13.53
N LYS A 9 25.79 -1.29 -13.43
CA LYS A 9 26.84 -1.35 -14.46
C LYS A 9 27.47 -2.74 -14.51
N ASN A 10 27.85 -3.30 -13.36
CA ASN A 10 28.49 -4.61 -13.25
C ASN A 10 27.58 -5.73 -13.79
N PHE A 11 26.30 -5.70 -13.43
CA PHE A 11 25.31 -6.68 -13.89
C PHE A 11 25.06 -6.60 -15.40
N LYS A 12 25.07 -5.40 -15.99
CA LYS A 12 24.97 -5.28 -17.46
C LYS A 12 26.15 -5.94 -18.16
N THR A 13 27.38 -5.75 -17.64
CA THR A 13 28.57 -6.42 -18.17
C THR A 13 28.42 -7.94 -18.08
N LEU A 14 28.00 -8.46 -16.93
CA LEU A 14 27.71 -9.88 -16.74
C LEU A 14 26.71 -10.42 -17.78
N TRP A 15 25.65 -9.68 -18.08
CA TRP A 15 24.67 -10.08 -19.09
C TRP A 15 25.25 -10.11 -20.50
N HIS A 16 26.06 -9.12 -20.87
CA HIS A 16 26.73 -9.13 -22.16
C HIS A 16 27.68 -10.31 -22.32
N GLU A 17 28.37 -10.70 -21.24
CA GLU A 17 29.35 -11.79 -21.24
C GLU A 17 28.71 -13.18 -21.29
N TYR A 18 27.66 -13.43 -20.50
CA TYR A 18 27.11 -14.79 -20.33
C TYR A 18 25.71 -15.01 -20.92
N VAL A 19 24.86 -13.98 -20.94
CA VAL A 19 23.48 -14.11 -21.46
C VAL A 19 23.45 -13.90 -22.97
N GLY A 20 24.16 -12.90 -23.48
CA GLY A 20 24.22 -12.58 -24.91
C GLY A 20 24.66 -13.76 -25.78
N PRO A 21 25.84 -14.36 -25.51
CA PRO A 21 26.35 -15.48 -26.30
C PRO A 21 25.51 -16.75 -26.17
N THR A 22 25.00 -17.04 -24.97
CA THR A 22 24.32 -18.31 -24.67
C THR A 22 22.83 -18.31 -25.05
N LEU A 23 22.12 -17.22 -24.72
CA LEU A 23 20.67 -17.13 -24.88
C LEU A 23 20.26 -16.26 -26.09
N GLY A 24 21.18 -15.46 -26.62
CA GLY A 24 20.96 -14.62 -27.79
C GLY A 24 20.42 -13.23 -27.47
N LYS A 25 20.20 -12.45 -28.55
CA LYS A 25 19.89 -11.01 -28.50
C LYS A 25 18.63 -10.66 -27.71
N TRP A 26 17.57 -11.46 -27.83
CA TRP A 26 16.27 -11.15 -27.22
C TRP A 26 16.28 -11.33 -25.69
N PRO A 27 16.72 -12.48 -25.13
CA PRO A 27 16.99 -12.62 -23.70
C PRO A 27 17.89 -11.53 -23.14
N LEU A 28 19.01 -11.23 -23.81
CA LEU A 28 19.91 -10.15 -23.39
C LEU A 28 19.18 -8.81 -23.23
N LYS A 29 18.34 -8.44 -24.21
CA LYS A 29 17.54 -7.20 -24.12
C LYS A 29 16.57 -7.21 -22.92
N GLN A 30 15.93 -8.36 -22.63
CA GLN A 30 15.06 -8.51 -21.46
C GLN A 30 15.84 -8.29 -20.16
N PHE A 31 17.01 -8.92 -20.02
CA PHE A 31 17.86 -8.82 -18.82
C PHE A 31 18.39 -7.40 -18.60
N LEU A 32 18.92 -6.77 -19.66
CA LEU A 32 19.41 -5.39 -19.61
C LEU A 32 18.29 -4.40 -19.24
N SER A 33 17.09 -4.57 -19.82
CA SER A 33 15.94 -3.71 -19.52
C SER A 33 15.49 -3.85 -18.07
N ALA A 34 15.37 -5.08 -17.56
CA ALA A 34 14.97 -5.36 -16.18
C ALA A 34 15.99 -4.84 -15.15
N THR A 35 17.28 -4.93 -15.47
CA THR A 35 18.35 -4.39 -14.61
C THR A 35 18.30 -2.86 -14.52
N GLN A 36 17.96 -2.19 -15.64
CA GLN A 36 17.84 -0.73 -15.70
C GLN A 36 16.53 -0.21 -15.08
N LYS A 37 15.41 -0.88 -15.36
CA LYS A 37 14.07 -0.50 -14.90
C LYS A 37 13.60 -1.52 -13.88
N GLN A 38 14.10 -1.37 -12.66
CA GLN A 38 13.81 -2.27 -11.55
C GLN A 38 12.37 -2.06 -11.08
N GLU A 39 11.52 -3.04 -11.41
CA GLU A 39 10.18 -3.17 -10.84
C GLU A 39 10.33 -3.51 -9.35
N LYS A 40 9.49 -2.93 -8.48
CA LYS A 40 9.68 -2.98 -7.02
C LYS A 40 8.40 -3.28 -6.22
N TRP A 41 7.29 -3.60 -6.89
CA TRP A 41 6.02 -3.84 -6.22
C TRP A 41 6.12 -4.98 -5.21
N PHE A 42 6.79 -6.09 -5.55
CA PHE A 42 6.99 -7.19 -4.61
C PHE A 42 7.77 -6.77 -3.36
N ALA A 43 8.86 -6.03 -3.55
CA ALA A 43 9.68 -5.50 -2.45
C ALA A 43 8.87 -4.52 -1.59
N ASP A 44 8.12 -3.60 -2.21
CA ASP A 44 7.24 -2.65 -1.51
C ASP A 44 6.11 -3.37 -0.74
N LEU A 45 5.74 -4.60 -1.13
CA LEU A 45 4.73 -5.43 -0.47
C LEU A 45 5.31 -6.19 0.74
N VAL A 46 6.45 -6.85 0.57
CA VAL A 46 7.04 -7.74 1.60
C VAL A 46 7.90 -6.97 2.59
N ARG A 47 8.68 -5.97 2.16
CA ARG A 47 9.64 -5.24 3.01
C ARG A 47 9.00 -4.64 4.28
N PRO A 48 7.83 -3.97 4.21
CA PRO A 48 7.18 -3.42 5.41
C PRO A 48 6.66 -4.47 6.39
N ARG A 49 6.72 -5.75 6.02
CA ARG A 49 6.19 -6.90 6.77
C ARG A 49 7.28 -7.90 7.12
N LEU A 50 8.54 -7.60 6.82
CA LEU A 50 9.66 -8.50 7.07
C LEU A 50 9.65 -8.99 8.51
N PHE A 51 9.35 -8.09 9.46
CA PHE A 51 9.15 -8.43 10.85
C PHE A 51 8.03 -7.57 11.46
N LEU A 52 7.03 -8.22 12.05
CA LEU A 52 5.88 -7.60 12.69
C LEU A 52 5.77 -8.13 14.12
N PRO A 53 6.17 -7.37 15.14
CA PRO A 53 6.08 -7.82 16.52
C PRO A 53 4.62 -7.99 16.96
N ASP A 54 4.35 -9.02 17.76
CA ASP A 54 3.06 -9.28 18.40
C ASP A 54 3.27 -9.85 19.82
N GLN A 55 2.17 -10.12 20.53
CA GLN A 55 2.19 -10.63 21.90
C GLN A 55 2.82 -12.03 22.06
N PHE A 56 3.09 -12.74 20.96
CA PHE A 56 3.71 -14.06 20.92
C PHE A 56 5.12 -14.02 20.28
N GLY A 57 5.74 -12.83 20.22
CA GLY A 57 7.09 -12.62 19.67
C GLY A 57 7.11 -12.09 18.24
N GLY A 58 6.00 -12.19 17.50
CA GLY A 58 5.83 -11.63 16.16
C GLY A 58 5.63 -12.62 15.03
N VAL A 59 5.30 -12.08 13.86
CA VAL A 59 5.25 -12.76 12.57
C VAL A 59 6.29 -12.14 11.65
N TYR A 60 7.00 -12.96 10.90
CA TYR A 60 8.07 -12.49 10.02
C TYR A 60 8.09 -13.25 8.71
N TYR A 61 8.61 -12.62 7.66
CA TYR A 61 8.99 -13.31 6.43
C TYR A 61 10.44 -13.75 6.60
N PRO A 62 10.73 -15.07 6.62
CA PRO A 62 12.11 -15.52 6.68
C PRO A 62 12.86 -15.01 5.45
N VAL A 63 14.04 -14.42 5.64
CA VAL A 63 14.92 -13.97 4.57
C VAL A 63 16.36 -14.40 4.84
N ASP A 64 17.13 -14.65 3.78
CA ASP A 64 18.49 -15.19 3.91
C ASP A 64 19.36 -14.81 2.70
N VAL A 65 20.68 -14.77 2.88
CA VAL A 65 21.70 -14.49 1.86
C VAL A 65 22.26 -15.77 1.24
N THR A 66 22.31 -16.89 1.97
CA THR A 66 23.02 -18.12 1.55
C THR A 66 22.31 -19.43 1.89
N THR A 67 21.05 -19.40 2.35
CA THR A 67 20.20 -20.56 2.72
C THR A 67 20.49 -21.26 4.05
N PHE A 68 21.48 -20.79 4.83
CA PHE A 68 22.00 -21.50 6.01
C PHE A 68 21.37 -21.11 7.36
N SER A 69 20.39 -20.20 7.40
CA SER A 69 19.77 -19.84 8.68
C SER A 69 19.09 -21.05 9.31
N VAL A 70 19.68 -21.57 10.39
CA VAL A 70 19.15 -22.68 11.19
C VAL A 70 17.72 -22.34 11.59
N GLY A 71 16.79 -23.25 11.28
CA GLY A 71 15.36 -23.06 11.57
C GLY A 71 14.74 -21.83 10.89
N ARG A 72 15.38 -21.22 9.88
CA ARG A 72 14.89 -20.00 9.21
C ARG A 72 14.64 -18.86 10.18
N ASN A 73 15.57 -18.57 11.09
CA ASN A 73 15.39 -17.59 12.17
C ASN A 73 14.92 -16.19 11.69
N HIS A 74 14.41 -15.39 12.63
CA HIS A 74 13.83 -14.07 12.36
C HIS A 74 14.84 -12.93 12.37
N HIS A 75 16.07 -13.16 12.84
CA HIS A 75 17.02 -12.09 13.16
C HIS A 75 17.43 -11.25 11.96
N VAL A 76 17.61 -11.87 10.79
CA VAL A 76 17.92 -11.12 9.55
C VAL A 76 16.75 -10.21 9.18
N ALA A 77 15.52 -10.72 9.25
CA ALA A 77 14.32 -9.97 8.93
C ALA A 77 14.09 -8.82 9.92
N GLU A 78 14.26 -9.08 11.21
CA GLU A 78 14.17 -8.10 12.30
C GLU A 78 15.24 -7.00 12.16
N THR A 79 16.49 -7.38 11.88
CA THR A 79 17.59 -6.42 11.69
C THR A 79 17.33 -5.48 10.51
N ILE A 80 16.82 -6.01 9.40
CA ILE A 80 16.48 -5.18 8.24
C ILE A 80 15.26 -4.30 8.53
N ALA A 81 14.26 -4.81 9.25
CA ALA A 81 13.03 -4.07 9.55
C ALA A 81 13.20 -2.99 10.63
N SER A 82 14.13 -3.19 11.57
CA SER A 82 14.41 -2.25 12.67
C SER A 82 15.37 -1.12 12.28
N GLU A 83 16.00 -1.20 11.11
CA GLU A 83 16.97 -0.21 10.67
C GLU A 83 16.29 1.03 10.08
N ALA A 84 16.46 2.17 10.75
CA ALA A 84 15.83 3.44 10.37
C ALA A 84 16.45 4.03 9.09
N ASP A 85 17.76 3.81 8.87
CA ASP A 85 18.45 4.21 7.64
C ASP A 85 19.39 3.10 7.11
N PRO A 86 18.82 2.14 6.34
CA PRO A 86 19.57 1.01 5.84
C PRO A 86 20.72 1.39 4.91
N LEU A 87 20.60 2.51 4.18
CA LEU A 87 21.65 2.95 3.24
C LEU A 87 22.89 3.43 3.98
N THR A 88 22.72 4.17 5.08
CA THR A 88 23.83 4.65 5.90
C THR A 88 24.57 3.50 6.59
N LYS A 89 23.84 2.50 7.10
CA LYS A 89 24.45 1.38 7.82
C LYS A 89 25.10 0.34 6.91
N PHE A 90 24.43 -0.04 5.83
CA PHE A 90 24.88 -1.14 4.97
C PHE A 90 25.61 -0.66 3.71
N GLY A 91 25.60 0.65 3.42
CA GLY A 91 26.17 1.24 2.20
C GLY A 91 25.39 0.93 0.92
N ALA A 92 24.34 0.11 1.01
CA ALA A 92 23.48 -0.30 -0.10
C ALA A 92 22.09 -0.72 0.43
N ASP A 93 21.12 -0.92 -0.46
CA ASP A 93 19.81 -1.46 -0.07
C ASP A 93 20.01 -2.94 0.36
N PRO A 94 19.78 -3.30 1.65
CA PRO A 94 19.98 -4.66 2.14
C PRO A 94 19.11 -5.69 1.40
N TRP A 95 18.01 -5.25 0.77
CA TRP A 95 17.17 -6.11 -0.06
C TRP A 95 17.96 -6.77 -1.20
N SER A 96 18.86 -6.03 -1.83
CA SER A 96 19.65 -6.56 -2.96
C SER A 96 20.64 -7.65 -2.54
N ALA A 97 20.99 -7.72 -1.25
CA ALA A 97 21.87 -8.75 -0.71
C ALA A 97 21.14 -10.07 -0.43
N LEU A 98 19.80 -10.06 -0.36
CA LEU A 98 19.03 -11.25 -0.04
C LEU A 98 19.01 -12.23 -1.20
N ALA A 99 19.23 -13.51 -0.92
CA ALA A 99 19.08 -14.58 -1.89
C ALA A 99 17.69 -15.23 -1.80
N TYR A 100 17.16 -15.36 -0.58
CA TYR A 100 15.98 -16.17 -0.30
C TYR A 100 14.94 -15.47 0.57
N PHE A 101 13.68 -15.84 0.36
CA PHE A 101 12.57 -15.56 1.28
C PHE A 101 11.61 -16.75 1.39
N ALA A 102 10.80 -16.81 2.44
CA ALA A 102 9.69 -17.76 2.58
C ALA A 102 8.38 -17.05 2.96
N ASN A 103 7.25 -17.77 2.96
CA ASN A 103 6.00 -17.21 3.48
C ASN A 103 6.08 -16.97 5.00
N PRO A 104 5.15 -16.17 5.56
CA PRO A 104 5.15 -15.81 6.96
C PRO A 104 5.22 -16.99 7.93
N LEU A 105 6.10 -16.88 8.92
CA LEU A 105 6.21 -17.78 10.06
C LEU A 105 6.03 -17.01 11.36
N ARG A 106 5.57 -17.68 12.42
CA ARG A 106 5.64 -17.15 13.78
C ARG A 106 7.07 -17.19 14.29
N VAL A 107 7.45 -16.17 15.06
CA VAL A 107 8.68 -16.16 15.85
C VAL A 107 8.61 -17.31 16.87
N TRP A 108 9.73 -17.98 17.07
CA TRP A 108 9.85 -19.04 18.07
C TRP A 108 9.72 -18.52 19.51
N ASN A 109 9.17 -19.34 20.41
CA ASN A 109 9.21 -19.08 21.85
C ASN A 109 10.60 -19.47 22.39
N ARG A 110 11.34 -18.53 23.00
CA ARG A 110 12.54 -18.87 23.79
C ARG A 110 12.09 -19.67 25.01
N SER A 111 12.43 -20.96 25.08
CA SER A 111 12.41 -21.66 26.36
C SER A 111 13.57 -21.11 27.21
N PRO A 112 13.34 -20.66 28.46
CA PRO A 112 14.41 -20.15 29.31
C PRO A 112 15.23 -21.33 29.81
N VAL A 113 16.30 -21.70 29.09
CA VAL A 113 17.23 -22.73 29.56
C VAL A 113 18.68 -22.29 29.31
N GLY A 114 19.41 -22.05 30.42
CA GLY A 114 20.85 -22.24 30.58
C GLY A 114 21.83 -21.32 29.84
N GLU A 115 22.86 -20.87 30.55
CA GLU A 115 23.90 -19.89 30.16
C GLU A 115 24.89 -20.31 29.05
N ASP A 116 24.57 -21.31 28.20
CA ASP A 116 25.46 -21.71 27.11
C ASP A 116 24.81 -21.48 25.73
N GLN A 117 25.15 -20.34 25.09
CA GLN A 117 24.57 -19.89 23.82
C GLN A 117 24.93 -20.77 22.61
N SER A 118 26.00 -21.57 22.70
CA SER A 118 26.56 -22.27 21.53
C SER A 118 25.98 -23.66 21.28
N ILE A 119 25.38 -24.29 22.31
CA ILE A 119 24.82 -25.66 22.25
C ILE A 119 23.28 -25.64 22.15
N ASN A 120 22.64 -24.52 22.50
CA ASN A 120 21.19 -24.44 22.72
C ASN A 120 20.32 -24.07 21.50
N GLU A 121 20.90 -23.60 20.39
CA GLU A 121 20.09 -23.18 19.21
C GLU A 121 19.51 -24.34 18.39
N ALA A 122 20.09 -25.54 18.49
CA ALA A 122 19.67 -26.69 17.68
C ALA A 122 18.66 -27.63 18.37
N ILE A 123 18.52 -27.57 19.71
CA ILE A 123 17.86 -28.63 20.49
C ILE A 123 16.41 -28.27 20.92
N ALA A 124 15.97 -27.02 20.83
CA ALA A 124 14.67 -26.58 21.35
C ALA A 124 13.83 -25.64 20.44
N ALA A 125 14.05 -25.65 19.12
CA ALA A 125 13.28 -24.81 18.20
C ALA A 125 12.14 -25.59 17.51
N ASP A 126 10.91 -25.07 17.58
CA ASP A 126 9.78 -25.58 16.79
C ASP A 126 10.15 -25.58 15.30
N ALA A 127 9.96 -26.72 14.63
CA ALA A 127 10.33 -26.85 13.23
C ALA A 127 9.56 -25.82 12.39
N PRO A 128 10.14 -25.27 11.31
CA PRO A 128 9.47 -24.21 10.54
C PRO A 128 8.08 -24.56 10.01
N LYS A 129 7.83 -25.84 9.73
CA LYS A 129 6.51 -26.36 9.34
C LYS A 129 5.44 -26.17 10.43
N ASP A 130 5.84 -26.15 11.70
CA ASP A 130 4.95 -26.03 12.86
C ASP A 130 4.71 -24.56 13.24
N ARG A 131 5.41 -23.64 12.56
CA ARG A 131 5.30 -22.18 12.75
C ARG A 131 4.60 -21.47 11.59
N VAL A 132 4.02 -22.22 10.66
CA VAL A 132 3.24 -21.67 9.54
C VAL A 132 2.05 -20.87 10.10
N VAL A 133 1.87 -19.65 9.58
CA VAL A 133 0.82 -18.74 10.03
C VAL A 133 0.20 -18.01 8.84
N LEU A 134 -1.03 -17.54 9.06
CA LEU A 134 -1.70 -16.65 8.13
C LEU A 134 -1.15 -15.22 8.30
N GLY A 135 -0.17 -14.83 7.49
CA GLY A 135 0.24 -13.42 7.36
C GLY A 135 -0.62 -12.66 6.35
N ASP A 136 -0.40 -11.35 6.18
CA ASP A 136 -1.20 -10.46 5.29
C ASP A 136 -1.32 -10.93 3.83
N TYR A 137 -0.27 -11.61 3.36
CA TYR A 137 -0.18 -12.16 2.03
C TYR A 137 0.36 -13.58 2.10
N HIS A 138 -0.12 -14.40 1.19
CA HIS A 138 0.45 -15.70 0.92
C HIS A 138 0.91 -15.75 -0.54
N ILE A 139 2.13 -16.22 -0.75
CA ILE A 139 2.81 -16.22 -2.04
C ILE A 139 2.94 -17.67 -2.49
N LEU A 140 2.30 -18.01 -3.61
CA LEU A 140 2.46 -19.29 -4.29
C LEU A 140 3.58 -19.14 -5.31
N THR A 141 4.60 -20.00 -5.25
CA THR A 141 5.75 -19.92 -6.14
C THR A 141 5.86 -21.16 -7.01
N TYR A 142 6.04 -20.95 -8.31
CA TYR A 142 6.27 -22.03 -9.28
C TYR A 142 7.63 -21.85 -9.93
N GLU A 143 8.41 -22.92 -9.93
CA GLU A 143 9.72 -23.00 -10.56
C GLU A 143 9.78 -24.26 -11.41
N PHE A 144 10.22 -24.13 -12.66
CA PHE A 144 10.51 -25.25 -13.53
C PHE A 144 12.03 -25.35 -13.72
N ASP A 145 12.64 -26.25 -12.96
CA ASP A 145 14.09 -26.36 -12.82
C ASP A 145 14.64 -27.48 -13.71
N LEU A 146 14.90 -27.17 -14.98
CA LEU A 146 15.53 -28.09 -15.93
C LEU A 146 16.89 -27.55 -16.37
N ASP A 147 17.90 -28.41 -16.40
CA ASP A 147 19.25 -28.09 -16.91
C ASP A 147 19.27 -28.06 -18.45
N ASP A 148 18.44 -27.19 -19.04
CA ASP A 148 18.28 -27.05 -20.49
C ASP A 148 18.18 -25.58 -20.89
N ILE A 149 19.13 -25.14 -21.73
CA ILE A 149 19.22 -23.79 -22.28
C ILE A 149 17.99 -23.45 -23.12
N GLU A 150 17.49 -24.38 -23.94
CA GLU A 150 16.32 -24.16 -24.79
C GLU A 150 15.06 -24.06 -23.94
N PHE A 151 14.97 -24.84 -22.86
CA PHE A 151 13.89 -24.69 -21.90
C PHE A 151 13.95 -23.35 -21.18
N LEU A 152 15.12 -22.86 -20.74
CA LEU A 152 15.24 -21.51 -20.19
C LEU A 152 14.80 -20.43 -21.21
N LYS A 153 15.15 -20.57 -22.49
CA LYS A 153 14.62 -19.70 -23.56
C LYS A 153 13.10 -19.77 -23.68
N LYS A 154 12.52 -20.97 -23.56
CA LYS A 154 11.05 -21.16 -23.50
C LYS A 154 10.46 -20.43 -22.28
N GLN A 155 11.04 -20.56 -21.09
CA GLN A 155 10.58 -19.84 -19.90
C GLN A 155 10.58 -18.30 -20.12
N LEU A 156 11.67 -17.77 -20.69
CA LEU A 156 11.78 -16.34 -21.00
C LEU A 156 10.79 -15.86 -22.05
N SER A 157 10.33 -16.76 -22.93
CA SER A 157 9.30 -16.45 -23.94
C SER A 157 7.92 -16.22 -23.31
N TRP A 158 7.62 -16.81 -22.15
CA TRP A 158 6.36 -16.61 -21.41
C TRP A 158 6.13 -15.15 -20.98
N LEU A 159 7.20 -14.35 -20.98
CA LEU A 159 7.22 -12.95 -20.54
C LEU A 159 7.12 -11.97 -21.72
N ARG A 160 7.26 -12.45 -22.96
CA ARG A 160 7.35 -11.59 -24.15
C ARG A 160 5.96 -11.19 -24.65
N THR A 161 5.90 -9.98 -25.20
CA THR A 161 4.73 -9.42 -25.89
C THR A 161 5.19 -8.45 -26.97
N SER A 162 4.42 -8.32 -28.04
CA SER A 162 4.59 -7.27 -29.06
C SER A 162 3.89 -5.95 -28.70
N GLY A 163 3.11 -5.95 -27.61
CA GLY A 163 2.30 -4.80 -27.19
C GLY A 163 2.01 -4.81 -25.69
N ASN A 164 0.81 -5.26 -25.30
CA ASN A 164 0.39 -5.24 -23.90
C ASN A 164 1.06 -6.36 -23.10
N LYS A 165 1.62 -6.03 -21.93
CA LYS A 165 2.26 -6.99 -20.99
C LYS A 165 1.33 -8.16 -20.61
N LEU A 166 0.02 -7.95 -20.71
CA LEU A 166 -1.03 -8.95 -20.47
C LEU A 166 -1.27 -9.94 -21.63
N ASP A 167 -0.63 -9.75 -22.78
CA ASP A 167 -0.76 -10.63 -23.94
C ASP A 167 0.29 -11.76 -23.95
N SER A 168 1.20 -11.76 -22.98
CA SER A 168 2.13 -12.87 -22.77
C SER A 168 1.44 -14.05 -22.06
N PRO A 169 2.00 -15.27 -22.10
CA PRO A 169 1.50 -16.40 -21.30
C PRO A 169 1.34 -16.10 -19.80
N ILE A 170 2.31 -15.42 -19.17
CA ILE A 170 2.17 -14.96 -17.77
C ILE A 170 1.05 -13.91 -17.63
N GLY A 171 0.83 -13.08 -18.65
CA GLY A 171 -0.34 -12.21 -18.74
C GLY A 171 -1.67 -12.98 -18.74
N GLY A 172 -1.71 -14.15 -19.37
CA GLY A 172 -2.82 -15.10 -19.31
C GLY A 172 -3.09 -15.61 -17.89
N LEU A 173 -2.03 -15.99 -17.17
CA LEU A 173 -2.12 -16.38 -15.75
C LEU A 173 -2.64 -15.22 -14.88
N PHE A 174 -2.15 -14.00 -15.11
CA PHE A 174 -2.65 -12.81 -14.42
C PHE A 174 -4.15 -12.58 -14.67
N LYS A 175 -4.61 -12.75 -15.92
CA LYS A 175 -6.04 -12.64 -16.28
C LYS A 175 -6.89 -13.69 -15.57
N HIS A 176 -6.41 -14.94 -15.50
CA HIS A 176 -7.08 -16.00 -14.77
C HIS A 176 -7.20 -15.65 -13.27
N CYS A 177 -6.08 -15.34 -12.62
CA CYS A 177 -6.06 -15.05 -11.18
C CYS A 177 -6.85 -13.78 -10.81
N SER A 178 -6.99 -12.83 -11.74
CA SER A 178 -7.85 -11.65 -11.57
C SER A 178 -9.35 -12.00 -11.39
N GLY A 179 -9.74 -13.24 -11.66
CA GLY A 179 -11.05 -13.78 -11.33
C GLY A 179 -11.33 -13.93 -9.83
N TYR A 180 -10.29 -13.95 -8.99
CA TYR A 180 -10.44 -14.09 -7.54
C TYR A 180 -10.38 -12.73 -6.83
N ALA A 181 -11.15 -12.61 -5.74
CA ALA A 181 -11.27 -11.37 -4.99
C ALA A 181 -9.98 -10.98 -4.25
N ASP A 182 -9.27 -12.00 -3.77
CA ASP A 182 -8.06 -11.96 -2.94
C ASP A 182 -6.76 -11.93 -3.75
N PHE A 183 -6.81 -11.97 -5.08
CA PHE A 183 -5.61 -11.85 -5.92
C PHE A 183 -5.01 -10.44 -5.90
N SER A 184 -3.70 -10.35 -5.65
CA SER A 184 -2.95 -9.09 -5.52
C SER A 184 -2.02 -8.80 -6.70
N GLY A 185 -1.44 -9.82 -7.34
CA GLY A 185 -0.55 -9.63 -8.48
C GLY A 185 0.42 -10.79 -8.71
N ILE A 186 1.29 -10.64 -9.70
CA ILE A 186 2.33 -11.61 -10.07
C ILE A 186 3.67 -10.91 -10.26
N THR A 187 4.73 -11.54 -9.74
CA THR A 187 6.13 -11.17 -9.99
C THR A 187 6.88 -12.39 -10.51
N VAL A 188 7.67 -12.22 -11.57
CA VAL A 188 8.52 -13.25 -12.13
C VAL A 188 9.95 -12.75 -12.18
N ASN A 189 10.85 -13.44 -11.49
CA ASN A 189 12.27 -13.15 -11.46
C ASN A 189 13.08 -14.34 -11.99
N TYR A 190 14.24 -14.01 -12.55
CA TYR A 190 15.28 -14.99 -12.82
C TYR A 190 15.84 -15.50 -11.49
N SER A 191 15.99 -16.82 -11.33
CA SER A 191 16.48 -17.44 -10.09
C SER A 191 17.97 -17.18 -9.79
N GLY A 192 18.67 -16.51 -10.71
CA GLY A 192 20.12 -16.41 -10.67
C GLY A 192 20.81 -17.70 -11.10
N SER A 193 20.12 -18.64 -11.77
CA SER A 193 20.71 -19.90 -12.24
C SER A 193 20.15 -20.46 -13.54
N LYS A 194 19.05 -21.22 -13.51
CA LYS A 194 18.58 -21.98 -14.67
C LYS A 194 17.07 -21.93 -14.90
N SER A 195 16.37 -21.13 -14.11
CA SER A 195 14.92 -21.15 -13.99
C SER A 195 14.36 -19.75 -13.73
N LEU A 196 13.05 -19.63 -13.88
CA LEU A 196 12.29 -18.49 -13.39
C LEU A 196 11.50 -18.89 -12.15
N HIS A 197 11.42 -17.99 -11.17
CA HIS A 197 10.48 -18.08 -10.05
C HIS A 197 9.25 -17.24 -10.39
N ILE A 198 8.08 -17.88 -10.44
CA ILE A 198 6.79 -17.23 -10.68
C ILE A 198 6.08 -17.10 -9.35
N HIS A 199 6.07 -15.90 -8.77
CA HIS A 199 5.38 -15.58 -7.51
C HIS A 199 3.98 -15.04 -7.79
N VAL A 200 2.95 -15.80 -7.41
CA VAL A 200 1.54 -15.39 -7.46
C VAL A 200 1.11 -14.98 -6.05
N VAL A 201 0.71 -13.73 -5.88
CA VAL A 201 0.45 -13.13 -4.57
C VAL A 201 -1.05 -13.01 -4.32
N PHE A 202 -1.50 -13.54 -3.19
CA PHE A 202 -2.88 -13.39 -2.71
C PHE A 202 -2.88 -12.71 -1.34
N SER A 203 -3.76 -11.73 -1.16
CA SER A 203 -4.07 -11.18 0.16
C SER A 203 -4.89 -12.19 0.96
N THR A 204 -4.59 -12.34 2.24
CA THR A 204 -5.33 -13.25 3.12
C THR A 204 -6.45 -12.54 3.88
N ALA A 205 -6.52 -11.21 3.86
CA ALA A 205 -7.44 -10.43 4.69
C ALA A 205 -8.92 -10.81 4.49
N LEU A 206 -9.36 -10.95 3.24
CA LEU A 206 -10.76 -11.31 2.96
C LEU A 206 -11.06 -12.78 3.27
N ALA A 207 -10.10 -13.67 3.08
CA ALA A 207 -10.23 -15.09 3.42
C ALA A 207 -10.23 -15.31 4.94
N ARG A 208 -9.38 -14.58 5.67
CA ARG A 208 -9.40 -14.47 7.13
C ARG A 208 -10.81 -14.14 7.62
N GLN A 209 -11.39 -13.06 7.10
CA GLN A 209 -12.72 -12.59 7.49
C GLN A 209 -13.84 -13.57 7.12
N LYS A 210 -13.87 -14.06 5.87
CA LYS A 210 -15.00 -14.85 5.36
C LYS A 210 -14.93 -16.33 5.72
N LEU A 211 -13.73 -16.89 5.91
CA LEU A 211 -13.51 -18.32 6.10
C LEU A 211 -13.05 -18.66 7.53
N GLY A 212 -12.74 -17.66 8.36
CA GLY A 212 -12.34 -17.87 9.75
C GLY A 212 -10.98 -18.56 9.90
N LEU A 213 -10.06 -18.32 8.96
CA LEU A 213 -8.75 -19.00 8.91
C LEU A 213 -7.82 -18.68 10.11
N ASP A 214 -8.13 -17.65 10.91
CA ASP A 214 -7.37 -17.37 12.15
C ASP A 214 -7.52 -18.46 13.20
N GLY A 215 -8.57 -19.30 13.11
CA GLY A 215 -8.76 -20.45 13.99
C GLY A 215 -7.97 -21.69 13.59
N CYS A 216 -7.28 -21.68 12.44
CA CYS A 216 -6.51 -22.83 11.96
C CYS A 216 -5.14 -22.89 12.63
N GLY A 217 -4.71 -24.10 13.00
CA GLY A 217 -3.34 -24.35 13.42
C GLY A 217 -2.35 -24.36 12.25
N ALA A 218 -1.06 -24.44 12.56
CA ALA A 218 0.00 -24.43 11.55
C ALA A 218 -0.14 -25.57 10.54
N THR A 219 -0.56 -26.77 10.99
CA THR A 219 -0.75 -27.94 10.12
C THR A 219 -1.89 -27.72 9.12
N GLU A 220 -3.06 -27.26 9.59
CA GLU A 220 -4.20 -26.99 8.72
C GLU A 220 -3.90 -25.90 7.70
N LEU A 221 -3.21 -24.83 8.14
CA LEU A 221 -2.75 -23.77 7.25
C LEU A 221 -1.77 -24.30 6.20
N ARG A 222 -0.78 -25.08 6.63
CA ARG A 222 0.25 -25.65 5.75
C ARG A 222 -0.37 -26.57 4.69
N ASP A 223 -1.29 -27.44 5.08
CA ASP A 223 -1.97 -28.38 4.17
C ASP A 223 -2.93 -27.65 3.23
N GLY A 224 -3.68 -26.66 3.74
CA GLY A 224 -4.55 -25.84 2.91
C GLY A 224 -3.78 -25.03 1.88
N PHE A 225 -2.66 -24.42 2.26
CA PHE A 225 -1.79 -23.70 1.31
C PHE A 225 -1.20 -24.66 0.25
N ALA A 226 -0.73 -25.83 0.65
CA ALA A 226 -0.19 -26.83 -0.28
C ALA A 226 -1.27 -27.32 -1.27
N THR A 227 -2.50 -27.56 -0.80
CA THR A 227 -3.63 -27.97 -1.64
C THR A 227 -3.97 -26.91 -2.69
N HIS A 228 -3.97 -25.64 -2.28
CA HIS A 228 -4.23 -24.52 -3.20
C HIS A 228 -3.08 -24.28 -4.18
N TRP A 229 -1.85 -24.57 -3.78
CA TRP A 229 -0.71 -24.58 -4.70
C TRP A 229 -0.92 -25.61 -5.82
N GLU A 230 -1.34 -26.84 -5.49
CA GLU A 230 -1.64 -27.87 -6.51
C GLU A 230 -2.79 -27.42 -7.44
N ARG A 231 -3.85 -26.83 -6.88
CA ARG A 231 -5.00 -26.34 -7.67
C ARG A 231 -4.60 -25.30 -8.71
N LEU A 232 -3.73 -24.35 -8.32
CA LEU A 232 -3.25 -23.33 -9.25
C LEU A 232 -2.15 -23.88 -10.17
N HIS A 233 -1.35 -24.85 -9.71
CA HIS A 233 -0.38 -25.58 -10.55
C HIS A 233 -1.06 -26.19 -11.77
N GLU A 234 -2.15 -26.95 -11.56
CA GLU A 234 -2.91 -27.60 -12.64
C GLU A 234 -3.44 -26.59 -13.67
N THR A 235 -3.85 -25.41 -13.21
CA THR A 235 -4.33 -24.33 -14.10
C THR A 235 -3.18 -23.65 -14.85
N LEU A 236 -2.02 -23.53 -14.22
CA LEU A 236 -0.86 -22.84 -14.75
C LEU A 236 -0.21 -23.62 -15.91
N LEU A 237 -0.19 -24.95 -15.84
CA LEU A 237 0.44 -25.80 -16.87
C LEU A 237 -0.08 -25.53 -18.31
N PRO A 238 -1.40 -25.58 -18.59
CA PRO A 238 -1.91 -25.30 -19.93
C PRO A 238 -1.75 -23.84 -20.34
N ILE A 239 -1.79 -22.89 -19.38
CA ILE A 239 -1.55 -21.47 -19.67
C ILE A 239 -0.13 -21.23 -20.20
N LEU A 240 0.84 -21.98 -19.67
CA LEU A 240 2.25 -21.87 -20.07
C LEU A 240 2.66 -22.86 -21.18
N GLY A 241 1.77 -23.78 -21.58
CA GLY A 241 2.03 -24.82 -22.58
C GLY A 241 3.10 -25.82 -22.13
N VAL A 242 2.98 -26.31 -20.90
CA VAL A 242 3.92 -27.25 -20.25
C VAL A 242 3.21 -28.39 -19.51
N GLU A 243 2.11 -28.89 -20.06
CA GLU A 243 1.23 -29.93 -19.48
C GLU A 243 1.93 -31.25 -19.12
N GLY A 244 3.12 -31.52 -19.69
CA GLY A 244 3.96 -32.68 -19.35
C GLY A 244 5.02 -32.42 -18.28
N LEU A 245 5.10 -31.22 -17.73
CA LEU A 245 6.09 -30.84 -16.71
C LEU A 245 5.41 -30.55 -15.38
N ARG A 246 6.20 -30.68 -14.30
CA ARG A 246 5.79 -30.33 -12.95
C ARG A 246 6.73 -29.28 -12.39
N ALA A 247 6.16 -28.28 -11.70
CA ALA A 247 6.96 -27.31 -10.98
C ALA A 247 7.54 -27.96 -9.72
N ASP A 248 8.63 -27.40 -9.17
CA ASP A 248 9.23 -27.92 -7.95
C ASP A 248 8.20 -28.02 -6.83
N SER A 249 7.88 -29.27 -6.48
CA SER A 249 6.84 -29.56 -5.51
C SER A 249 7.24 -29.16 -4.10
N ALA A 250 8.52 -28.91 -3.81
CA ALA A 250 8.94 -28.39 -2.51
C ALA A 250 8.37 -26.98 -2.25
N LEU A 251 8.20 -26.17 -3.30
CA LEU A 251 7.69 -24.79 -3.21
C LEU A 251 6.20 -24.69 -2.85
N ARG A 252 5.48 -25.82 -2.79
CA ARG A 252 4.10 -25.89 -2.29
C ARG A 252 3.99 -25.57 -0.80
N PHE A 253 5.09 -25.75 -0.06
CA PHE A 253 5.11 -25.51 1.37
C PHE A 253 5.44 -24.05 1.69
N ALA A 254 4.76 -23.50 2.71
CA ALA A 254 4.88 -22.09 3.09
C ALA A 254 6.30 -21.76 3.58
N GLU A 255 6.90 -22.68 4.32
CA GLU A 255 8.25 -22.57 4.86
C GLU A 255 9.35 -22.78 3.81
N ALA A 256 9.05 -23.19 2.58
CA ALA A 256 10.09 -23.40 1.57
C ALA A 256 10.72 -22.05 1.15
N PHE A 257 12.05 -22.00 1.14
CA PHE A 257 12.78 -20.84 0.63
C PHE A 257 12.61 -20.72 -0.88
N ARG A 258 12.44 -19.48 -1.34
CA ARG A 258 12.26 -19.08 -2.74
C ARG A 258 13.20 -17.94 -3.06
N ARG A 259 13.41 -17.70 -4.34
CA ARG A 259 14.33 -16.68 -4.84
C ARG A 259 13.74 -15.29 -4.69
N VAL A 260 14.44 -14.37 -4.02
CA VAL A 260 13.96 -13.00 -3.78
C VAL A 260 13.98 -12.19 -5.07
N PRO A 261 12.86 -11.58 -5.49
CA PRO A 261 12.84 -10.64 -6.61
C PRO A 261 13.78 -9.45 -6.35
N ASN A 262 14.69 -9.23 -7.30
CA ASN A 262 15.79 -8.25 -7.24
C ASN A 262 16.77 -8.44 -6.07
N GLY A 263 16.84 -9.63 -5.50
CA GLY A 263 17.93 -10.04 -4.63
C GLY A 263 19.17 -10.44 -5.43
N CYS A 264 20.17 -11.02 -4.77
CA CYS A 264 21.36 -11.56 -5.41
C CYS A 264 21.68 -12.97 -4.91
N ARG A 265 22.22 -13.80 -5.80
CA ARG A 265 22.70 -15.15 -5.49
C ARG A 265 24.19 -15.23 -5.77
N GLN A 266 24.96 -15.72 -4.82
CA GLN A 266 26.32 -16.15 -5.11
C GLN A 266 26.29 -17.56 -5.74
N ILE A 267 26.99 -17.73 -6.85
CA ILE A 267 27.08 -19.02 -7.54
C ILE A 267 28.02 -19.94 -6.77
N ASP A 268 27.51 -21.11 -6.38
CA ASP A 268 28.20 -22.10 -5.55
C ASP A 268 28.59 -23.37 -6.33
N LYS A 269 28.04 -23.54 -7.53
CA LYS A 269 28.23 -24.71 -8.41
C LYS A 269 28.21 -24.29 -9.88
N THR A 270 28.45 -25.23 -10.77
CA THR A 270 28.37 -25.00 -12.23
C THR A 270 27.03 -24.37 -12.61
N HIS A 271 27.09 -23.24 -13.34
CA HIS A 271 25.93 -22.46 -13.74
C HIS A 271 25.57 -22.76 -15.20
N LEU A 272 24.27 -22.87 -15.52
CA LEU A 272 23.77 -23.22 -16.86
C LEU A 272 24.31 -22.31 -17.98
N LEU A 273 24.46 -21.02 -17.68
CA LEU A 273 25.00 -20.00 -18.61
C LEU A 273 26.54 -19.87 -18.61
N GLY A 274 27.26 -20.76 -17.93
CA GLY A 274 28.73 -20.71 -17.84
C GLY A 274 29.30 -19.65 -16.89
N ILE A 275 28.46 -19.06 -16.04
CA ILE A 275 28.91 -18.06 -15.05
C ILE A 275 29.83 -18.73 -14.00
N PRO A 276 31.02 -18.17 -13.70
CA PRO A 276 31.95 -18.76 -12.74
C PRO A 276 31.39 -18.87 -11.32
N VAL A 277 31.80 -19.93 -10.61
CA VAL A 277 31.58 -20.08 -9.16
C VAL A 277 32.19 -18.88 -8.42
N GLY A 278 31.51 -18.42 -7.37
CA GLY A 278 31.86 -17.24 -6.60
C GLY A 278 31.25 -15.94 -7.12
N THR A 279 30.76 -15.91 -8.36
CA THR A 279 30.14 -14.72 -8.96
C THR A 279 28.81 -14.40 -8.29
N LEU A 280 28.56 -13.11 -8.02
CA LEU A 280 27.28 -12.61 -7.55
C LEU A 280 26.37 -12.33 -8.75
N VAL A 281 25.26 -13.06 -8.85
CA VAL A 281 24.29 -12.98 -9.95
C VAL A 281 22.99 -12.37 -9.44
N PRO A 282 22.48 -11.29 -10.04
CA PRO A 282 21.25 -10.66 -9.60
C PRO A 282 20.02 -11.45 -10.06
N GLN A 283 19.06 -11.58 -9.15
CA GLN A 283 17.78 -12.26 -9.34
C GLN A 283 16.75 -11.29 -9.93
N ILE A 284 17.08 -10.70 -11.08
CA ILE A 284 16.34 -9.59 -11.68
C ILE A 284 14.86 -9.94 -11.92
N THR A 285 13.98 -8.98 -11.63
CA THR A 285 12.55 -9.07 -11.93
C THR A 285 12.33 -8.82 -13.42
N LEU A 286 11.93 -9.86 -14.15
CA LEU A 286 11.73 -9.82 -15.60
C LEU A 286 10.30 -9.45 -15.98
N TRP A 287 9.33 -9.74 -15.12
CA TRP A 287 7.93 -9.40 -15.31
C TRP A 287 7.27 -9.13 -13.96
N GLU A 288 6.46 -8.09 -13.86
CA GLU A 288 5.75 -7.74 -12.63
C GLU A 288 4.46 -7.00 -12.97
N LYS A 289 3.37 -7.37 -12.33
CA LYS A 289 2.11 -6.61 -12.41
C LYS A 289 1.31 -6.81 -11.15
N SER A 290 0.92 -5.71 -10.54
CA SER A 290 -0.03 -5.68 -9.43
C SER A 290 -1.45 -5.46 -9.94
N ARG A 291 -2.41 -5.83 -9.12
CA ARG A 291 -3.80 -5.45 -9.31
C ARG A 291 -3.98 -3.99 -8.87
N GLU A 292 -4.32 -3.13 -9.82
CA GLU A 292 -4.42 -1.67 -9.59
C GLU A 292 -5.62 -1.27 -8.72
N ARG A 293 -6.63 -2.13 -8.55
CA ARG A 293 -7.82 -1.89 -7.72
C ARG A 293 -8.29 -3.16 -7.03
N ALA A 294 -8.71 -3.04 -5.78
CA ALA A 294 -9.39 -4.12 -5.07
C ALA A 294 -10.57 -4.65 -5.89
N SER A 295 -10.80 -5.95 -5.83
CA SER A 295 -12.02 -6.56 -6.37
C SER A 295 -13.24 -5.96 -5.68
N GLY A 296 -14.38 -5.90 -6.39
CA GLY A 296 -15.66 -5.84 -5.71
C GLY A 296 -15.89 -7.13 -4.93
N ASN A 297 -16.68 -7.08 -3.85
CA ASN A 297 -16.96 -8.21 -2.97
C ASN A 297 -17.69 -9.40 -3.65
N ASP A 298 -18.05 -9.25 -4.93
CA ASP A 298 -18.83 -10.20 -5.73
C ASP A 298 -17.99 -11.31 -6.40
N LEU A 299 -16.65 -11.20 -6.38
CA LEU A 299 -15.78 -12.25 -6.92
C LEU A 299 -15.58 -13.38 -5.91
N PRO A 300 -15.41 -14.64 -6.37
CA PRO A 300 -15.07 -15.75 -5.49
C PRO A 300 -13.69 -15.54 -4.86
N LEU A 301 -13.48 -16.14 -3.68
CA LEU A 301 -12.15 -16.25 -3.10
C LEU A 301 -11.36 -17.34 -3.80
N PHE A 302 -10.05 -17.16 -3.89
CA PHE A 302 -9.15 -18.24 -4.26
C PHE A 302 -9.11 -19.26 -3.12
N TRP A 303 -9.00 -18.81 -1.87
CA TRP A 303 -9.00 -19.71 -0.72
C TRP A 303 -10.37 -20.37 -0.52
N THR A 304 -10.40 -21.68 -0.31
CA THR A 304 -11.59 -22.49 0.00
C THR A 304 -11.41 -23.18 1.35
N PRO A 305 -12.40 -23.11 2.26
CA PRO A 305 -12.27 -23.58 3.64
C PRO A 305 -12.07 -25.10 3.76
N GLU A 306 -12.56 -25.89 2.79
CA GLU A 306 -12.46 -27.34 2.78
C GLU A 306 -11.01 -27.82 2.77
N ALA A 307 -10.12 -27.07 2.10
CA ALA A 307 -8.71 -27.40 2.05
C ALA A 307 -7.97 -27.19 3.37
N PHE A 308 -8.54 -26.39 4.28
CA PHE A 308 -7.99 -26.11 5.61
C PHE A 308 -8.63 -26.98 6.71
N GLY A 309 -9.28 -28.09 6.33
CA GLY A 309 -9.91 -29.03 7.27
C GLY A 309 -11.30 -28.61 7.78
N GLY A 310 -11.90 -27.55 7.23
CA GLY A 310 -13.19 -27.04 7.68
C GLY A 310 -14.39 -27.85 7.16
N THR A 311 -15.16 -28.48 8.05
CA THR A 311 -16.57 -28.78 7.80
C THR A 311 -17.33 -27.47 7.59
N MET A 312 -17.95 -27.31 6.43
CA MET A 312 -18.84 -26.19 6.10
C MET A 312 -19.89 -25.97 7.20
N PRO A 313 -20.08 -24.75 7.73
CA PRO A 313 -21.38 -24.38 8.27
C PRO A 313 -22.34 -24.37 7.08
N THR A 314 -23.04 -25.47 6.87
CA THR A 314 -24.13 -25.55 5.88
C THR A 314 -25.19 -24.55 6.30
N ARG A 315 -25.16 -23.37 5.67
CA ARG A 315 -26.22 -22.37 5.82
C ARG A 315 -27.43 -22.86 5.02
N LYS A 316 -28.14 -23.87 5.54
CA LYS A 316 -29.49 -24.20 5.09
C LYS A 316 -30.39 -23.08 5.57
N GLY A 317 -30.96 -22.34 4.61
CA GLY A 317 -32.05 -21.43 4.88
C GLY A 317 -33.17 -22.16 5.59
N THR A 318 -33.56 -21.69 6.76
CA THR A 318 -34.94 -21.76 7.25
C THR A 318 -35.08 -20.79 8.41
N THR A 319 -35.97 -19.84 8.21
CA THR A 319 -36.61 -19.01 9.22
C THR A 319 -37.12 -19.88 10.36
N LYS A 320 -36.54 -19.74 11.56
CA LYS A 320 -37.25 -19.82 12.84
C LYS A 320 -36.34 -19.36 13.99
N SER A 321 -36.88 -18.43 14.76
CA SER A 321 -36.34 -17.84 15.98
C SER A 321 -36.18 -18.89 17.09
N GLN A 322 -34.98 -19.01 17.66
CA GLN A 322 -34.71 -19.53 19.01
C GLN A 322 -33.33 -19.03 19.51
N PRO A 323 -33.06 -19.05 20.84
CA PRO A 323 -32.42 -17.95 21.56
C PRO A 323 -30.89 -17.95 21.50
N GLN A 324 -30.34 -16.75 21.73
CA GLN A 324 -28.91 -16.41 21.71
C GLN A 324 -28.03 -17.41 22.47
N ARG A 325 -27.21 -18.17 21.74
CA ARG A 325 -25.93 -18.66 22.23
C ARG A 325 -24.88 -17.56 22.03
N ALA A 326 -24.15 -17.24 23.09
CA ALA A 326 -23.12 -16.20 23.11
C ALA A 326 -22.14 -16.39 21.95
N ALA A 327 -21.97 -15.34 21.14
CA ALA A 327 -21.02 -15.30 20.04
C ALA A 327 -19.58 -15.37 20.59
N LYS A 328 -18.71 -16.12 19.92
CA LYS A 328 -17.26 -16.08 20.20
C LYS A 328 -16.77 -14.63 20.14
N PRO A 329 -15.85 -14.19 21.02
CA PRO A 329 -15.33 -12.83 20.98
C PRO A 329 -14.56 -12.60 19.69
N VAL A 330 -14.78 -11.42 19.11
CA VAL A 330 -14.01 -10.87 17.99
C VAL A 330 -12.95 -9.96 18.65
N GLY A 331 -11.66 -10.13 18.35
CA GLY A 331 -10.59 -9.30 18.93
C GLY A 331 -10.26 -9.53 20.41
N ASP A 332 -9.53 -8.58 21.01
CA ASP A 332 -9.04 -8.62 22.41
C ASP A 332 -10.06 -8.09 23.45
N MET A 333 -11.25 -7.66 23.00
CA MET A 333 -12.36 -7.28 23.88
C MET A 333 -13.38 -8.43 23.99
N SER A 334 -13.79 -8.71 25.22
CA SER A 334 -14.93 -9.59 25.53
C SER A 334 -16.25 -9.02 24.98
N GLN A 335 -17.26 -9.87 24.82
CA GLN A 335 -18.59 -9.43 24.37
C GLN A 335 -19.23 -8.39 25.30
N GLU A 336 -18.94 -8.47 26.61
CA GLU A 336 -19.40 -7.47 27.59
C GLU A 336 -18.69 -6.12 27.41
N GLU A 337 -17.37 -6.13 27.15
CA GLU A 337 -16.62 -4.90 26.83
C GLU A 337 -17.09 -4.28 25.52
N ILE A 338 -17.34 -5.08 24.49
CA ILE A 338 -17.90 -4.62 23.20
C ILE A 338 -19.28 -3.98 23.43
N ALA A 339 -20.15 -4.61 24.21
CA ALA A 339 -21.47 -4.09 24.53
C ALA A 339 -21.37 -2.76 25.30
N TYR A 340 -20.56 -2.72 26.35
CA TYR A 340 -20.39 -1.54 27.20
C TYR A 340 -19.77 -0.36 26.44
N CYS A 341 -18.69 -0.58 25.69
CA CYS A 341 -18.09 0.44 24.84
C CYS A 341 -19.07 0.91 23.74
N GLY A 342 -19.89 0.00 23.21
CA GLY A 342 -20.90 0.32 22.21
C GLY A 342 -22.03 1.18 22.79
N GLU A 343 -22.44 0.93 24.03
CA GLU A 343 -23.38 1.78 24.76
C GLU A 343 -22.81 3.19 24.96
N ARG A 344 -21.55 3.31 25.38
CA ARG A 344 -20.90 4.63 25.53
C ARG A 344 -20.84 5.42 24.22
N LEU A 345 -20.58 4.74 23.09
CA LEU A 345 -20.66 5.39 21.78
C LEU A 345 -22.08 5.80 21.42
N ARG A 346 -23.12 5.00 21.73
CA ARG A 346 -24.52 5.39 21.49
C ARG A 346 -24.97 6.55 22.38
N GLU A 347 -24.49 6.62 23.62
CA GLU A 347 -24.71 7.77 24.51
C GLU A 347 -24.06 9.04 23.95
N TRP A 348 -22.82 8.93 23.44
CA TRP A 348 -22.10 10.05 22.85
C TRP A 348 -22.69 10.50 21.51
N TYR A 349 -23.22 9.55 20.74
CA TYR A 349 -23.83 9.73 19.42
C TYR A 349 -25.31 9.30 19.41
N PRO A 350 -26.22 10.09 20.03
CA PRO A 350 -27.63 9.72 20.15
C PRO A 350 -28.41 9.83 18.82
N GLY A 351 -27.87 10.53 17.83
CA GLY A 351 -28.47 10.74 16.51
C GLY A 351 -27.58 10.21 15.37
N TRP A 352 -27.79 10.73 14.15
CA TRP A 352 -26.94 10.40 13.01
C TRP A 352 -25.61 11.19 13.05
N PRO A 353 -24.47 10.59 12.66
CA PRO A 353 -24.30 9.18 12.29
C PRO A 353 -24.41 8.28 13.53
N ARG A 354 -25.18 7.19 13.41
CA ARG A 354 -25.53 6.32 14.53
C ARG A 354 -24.60 5.13 14.58
N PHE A 355 -24.04 4.87 15.76
CA PHE A 355 -23.17 3.70 15.98
C PHE A 355 -23.92 2.40 15.67
N ASP A 356 -23.30 1.53 14.87
CA ASP A 356 -23.83 0.23 14.47
C ASP A 356 -23.13 -0.89 15.28
N HIS A 357 -21.88 -1.17 14.94
CA HIS A 357 -21.06 -2.19 15.59
C HIS A 357 -19.57 -1.83 15.55
N PHE A 358 -18.78 -2.57 16.32
CA PHE A 358 -17.33 -2.56 16.19
C PHE A 358 -16.86 -3.63 15.22
N ASP A 359 -15.85 -3.31 14.43
CA ASP A 359 -15.10 -4.26 13.61
C ASP A 359 -13.66 -4.31 14.11
N PHE A 360 -13.03 -5.48 13.95
CA PHE A 360 -11.64 -5.71 14.35
C PHE A 360 -10.90 -6.29 13.15
N ASP A 361 -9.90 -5.56 12.66
CA ASP A 361 -9.14 -5.96 11.48
C ASP A 361 -8.02 -6.99 11.76
N GLY A 362 -7.97 -7.49 13.00
CA GLY A 362 -6.92 -8.37 13.52
C GLY A 362 -5.89 -7.64 14.38
N ARG A 363 -5.85 -6.30 14.35
CA ARG A 363 -4.91 -5.50 15.14
C ARG A 363 -5.52 -4.28 15.82
N LYS A 364 -6.48 -3.62 15.18
CA LYS A 364 -7.14 -2.41 15.72
C LYS A 364 -8.65 -2.52 15.62
N TRP A 365 -9.30 -1.96 16.62
CA TRP A 365 -10.74 -1.74 16.61
C TRP A 365 -11.12 -0.54 15.74
N SER A 366 -12.28 -0.67 15.12
CA SER A 366 -12.95 0.42 14.43
C SER A 366 -14.43 0.43 14.79
N ALA A 367 -14.96 1.61 15.14
CA ALA A 367 -16.39 1.81 15.30
C ALA A 367 -17.01 2.17 13.95
N LEU A 368 -18.04 1.43 13.52
CA LEU A 368 -18.79 1.72 12.30
C LEU A 368 -20.10 2.41 12.63
N PHE A 369 -20.49 3.34 11.75
CA PHE A 369 -21.67 4.17 11.88
C PHE A 369 -22.48 4.19 10.59
N ARG A 370 -23.79 4.26 10.75
CA ARG A 370 -24.73 4.52 9.65
C ARG A 370 -25.04 6.00 9.57
N ASN A 371 -25.20 6.53 8.35
CA ASN A 371 -25.45 7.96 8.16
C ASN A 371 -26.94 8.33 8.14
N SER A 372 -27.80 7.40 7.76
CA SER A 372 -29.24 7.61 7.68
C SER A 372 -29.99 6.28 7.85
N GLU A 373 -31.32 6.35 7.94
CA GLU A 373 -32.15 5.14 8.00
C GLU A 373 -32.12 4.33 6.68
N ALA A 374 -31.86 5.00 5.55
CA ALA A 374 -31.74 4.37 4.24
C ALA A 374 -30.35 3.73 4.01
N ASP A 375 -29.39 3.98 4.90
CA ASP A 375 -28.03 3.44 4.82
C ASP A 375 -27.99 1.98 5.28
N ARG A 376 -27.98 1.07 4.30
CA ARG A 376 -28.01 -0.38 4.55
C ARG A 376 -26.64 -0.97 4.92
N ASN A 377 -25.55 -0.25 4.65
CA ASN A 377 -24.18 -0.70 4.89
C ASN A 377 -23.42 0.40 5.62
N PRO A 378 -23.04 0.24 6.89
CA PRO A 378 -22.37 1.31 7.64
C PRO A 378 -21.02 1.62 7.00
N ALA A 379 -20.92 2.79 6.37
CA ALA A 379 -19.73 3.20 5.62
C ALA A 379 -18.87 4.23 6.36
N SER A 380 -19.45 4.94 7.32
CA SER A 380 -18.74 5.87 8.18
C SER A 380 -18.02 5.13 9.30
N ILE A 381 -16.77 5.50 9.58
CA ILE A 381 -15.86 4.72 10.44
C ILE A 381 -15.02 5.62 11.34
N MET A 382 -14.78 5.20 12.58
CA MET A 382 -13.79 5.78 13.47
C MET A 382 -12.80 4.68 13.86
N ARG A 383 -11.53 4.81 13.48
CA ARG A 383 -10.48 3.85 13.86
C ARG A 383 -9.87 4.25 15.20
N GLU A 384 -9.21 3.31 15.89
CA GLU A 384 -8.58 3.54 17.20
C GLU A 384 -7.71 4.80 17.29
N ASP A 385 -7.00 5.17 16.23
CA ASP A 385 -6.10 6.33 16.23
C ASP A 385 -6.82 7.67 16.01
N TYR A 386 -8.15 7.67 15.99
CA TYR A 386 -8.95 8.85 15.68
C TYR A 386 -10.02 9.10 16.74
N SER A 387 -10.22 10.38 17.04
CA SER A 387 -11.29 10.90 17.90
C SER A 387 -12.50 11.44 17.11
N THR A 388 -12.45 11.37 15.78
CA THR A 388 -13.51 11.83 14.86
C THR A 388 -13.98 10.72 13.94
N ILE A 389 -15.25 10.77 13.55
CA ILE A 389 -15.82 9.81 12.58
C ILE A 389 -15.41 10.26 11.18
N HIS A 390 -14.74 9.38 10.43
CA HIS A 390 -14.57 9.53 9.00
C HIS A 390 -15.91 9.24 8.32
N LEU A 391 -16.58 10.32 7.91
CA LEU A 391 -17.87 10.27 7.24
C LEU A 391 -17.69 9.81 5.79
N ALA A 392 -18.28 8.66 5.45
CA ALA A 392 -18.22 8.10 4.11
C ALA A 392 -19.54 7.39 3.77
N GLY A 393 -19.84 7.27 2.47
CA GLY A 393 -21.06 6.66 1.97
C GLY A 393 -22.19 7.66 1.72
N ARG A 394 -23.40 7.11 1.53
CA ARG A 394 -24.61 7.90 1.20
C ARG A 394 -25.01 8.76 2.40
N ASP A 395 -25.53 9.97 2.13
CA ASP A 395 -26.05 10.92 3.13
C ASP A 395 -25.05 11.39 4.21
N ALA A 396 -23.74 11.20 3.97
CA ALA A 396 -22.69 11.60 4.90
C ALA A 396 -22.41 13.11 4.90
N THR A 397 -22.76 13.81 3.82
CA THR A 397 -22.29 15.17 3.48
C THR A 397 -22.70 16.27 4.47
N ASP A 398 -23.85 16.12 5.13
CA ASP A 398 -24.41 17.15 6.02
C ASP A 398 -24.26 16.81 7.51
N LEU A 399 -23.69 15.64 7.83
CA LEU A 399 -23.51 15.21 9.21
C LEU A 399 -22.29 15.90 9.84
N LYS A 400 -22.45 16.33 11.10
CA LYS A 400 -21.39 16.97 11.89
C LYS A 400 -21.28 16.30 13.26
N PRO A 401 -20.79 15.05 13.33
CA PRO A 401 -20.67 14.32 14.58
C PRO A 401 -19.75 15.03 15.57
N ARG A 402 -20.10 14.98 16.85
CA ARG A 402 -19.26 15.50 17.93
C ARG A 402 -17.98 14.68 18.05
N ARG A 403 -16.86 15.32 18.36
CA ARG A 403 -15.57 14.65 18.59
C ARG A 403 -15.57 13.92 19.94
N LEU A 404 -14.90 12.77 20.04
CA LEU A 404 -14.57 12.15 21.32
C LEU A 404 -13.51 12.97 22.07
N PRO A 405 -13.46 12.94 23.41
CA PRO A 405 -12.45 13.67 24.19
C PRO A 405 -11.00 13.23 23.86
N TYR A 406 -10.82 11.94 23.57
CA TYR A 406 -9.57 11.31 23.17
C TYR A 406 -9.81 10.35 22.00
N ASP A 407 -8.74 9.87 21.37
CA ASP A 407 -8.85 8.93 20.26
C ASP A 407 -9.54 7.64 20.70
N LEU A 408 -10.23 6.98 19.77
CA LEU A 408 -11.10 5.85 20.07
C LEU A 408 -10.37 4.76 20.87
N GLY A 409 -9.11 4.45 20.56
CA GLY A 409 -8.33 3.45 21.28
C GLY A 409 -8.08 3.83 22.74
N VAL A 410 -7.91 5.11 23.05
CA VAL A 410 -7.80 5.62 24.43
C VAL A 410 -9.15 5.51 25.12
N MET A 411 -10.23 5.93 24.43
CA MET A 411 -11.59 5.85 24.99
C MET A 411 -12.03 4.42 25.28
N LEU A 412 -11.71 3.46 24.40
CA LEU A 412 -11.99 2.04 24.59
C LEU A 412 -11.28 1.52 25.85
N ARG A 413 -9.99 1.83 26.05
CA ARG A 413 -9.26 1.41 27.26
C ARG A 413 -9.83 2.03 28.53
N LEU A 414 -10.20 3.31 28.49
CA LEU A 414 -10.85 3.99 29.62
C LEU A 414 -12.19 3.34 29.97
N TRP A 415 -13.03 3.06 28.97
CA TRP A 415 -14.33 2.43 29.20
C TRP A 415 -14.20 0.99 29.67
N ARG A 416 -13.20 0.23 29.18
CA ARG A 416 -12.86 -1.08 29.71
C ARG A 416 -12.43 -1.03 31.17
N GLY A 417 -11.57 -0.07 31.54
CA GLY A 417 -11.18 0.16 32.94
C GLY A 417 -12.38 0.54 33.83
N GLN A 418 -13.32 1.35 33.33
CA GLN A 418 -14.57 1.67 34.04
C GLN A 418 -15.46 0.43 34.24
N LEU A 419 -15.55 -0.45 33.24
CA LEU A 419 -16.28 -1.71 33.35
C LEU A 419 -15.61 -2.66 34.34
N ALA A 420 -14.29 -2.80 34.29
CA ALA A 420 -13.51 -3.59 35.23
C ALA A 420 -13.70 -3.11 36.68
N ARG A 421 -13.68 -1.79 36.91
CA ARG A 421 -14.00 -1.18 38.22
C ARG A 421 -15.41 -1.51 38.69
N LYS A 422 -16.42 -1.44 37.81
CA LYS A 422 -17.80 -1.85 38.14
C LYS A 422 -17.91 -3.33 38.50
N GLN A 423 -17.00 -4.16 37.99
CA GLN A 423 -16.92 -5.59 38.24
C GLN A 423 -16.01 -5.96 39.42
N GLY A 424 -15.44 -4.98 40.13
CA GLY A 424 -14.55 -5.22 41.28
C GLY A 424 -13.15 -5.71 40.91
N ARG A 425 -12.72 -5.54 39.65
CA ARG A 425 -11.38 -5.87 39.15
C ARG A 425 -10.48 -4.64 39.20
N GLU A 426 -9.96 -4.31 40.39
CA GLU A 426 -9.16 -3.09 40.59
C GLU A 426 -7.81 -3.12 39.86
N ASP A 427 -7.21 -4.30 39.66
CA ASP A 427 -5.92 -4.47 38.97
C ASP A 427 -6.00 -4.14 37.45
N ASP A 428 -7.19 -4.17 36.87
CA ASP A 428 -7.44 -3.89 35.44
C ASP A 428 -7.84 -2.42 35.17
N VAL A 429 -7.84 -1.57 36.22
CA VAL A 429 -8.24 -0.16 36.12
C VAL A 429 -7.09 0.65 35.54
N VAL A 430 -7.29 1.19 34.34
CA VAL A 430 -6.33 2.10 33.71
C VAL A 430 -6.72 3.55 33.97
N LEU A 431 -5.80 4.35 34.53
CA LEU A 431 -6.01 5.79 34.73
C LEU A 431 -5.69 6.56 33.44
N LEU A 432 -6.40 7.68 33.24
CA LEU A 432 -6.22 8.53 32.07
C LEU A 432 -4.80 9.07 31.94
N ASP A 433 -4.17 9.38 33.07
CA ASP A 433 -2.81 9.91 33.13
C ASP A 433 -1.75 8.87 32.72
N ASP A 434 -2.03 7.57 32.87
CA ASP A 434 -1.14 6.48 32.44
C ASP A 434 -1.25 6.19 30.94
N LEU A 435 -2.41 6.49 30.33
CA LEU A 435 -2.68 6.29 28.89
C LEU A 435 -2.16 7.43 28.03
N ILE A 436 -2.07 8.63 28.59
CA ILE A 436 -1.51 9.81 27.93
C ILE A 436 -0.04 9.91 28.33
N ALA A 437 0.79 9.03 27.75
CA ALA A 437 2.23 9.18 27.88
C ALA A 437 2.62 10.61 27.45
N ALA A 438 3.18 11.41 28.36
CA ALA A 438 3.74 12.70 28.01
C ALA A 438 4.74 12.49 26.86
N PRO A 439 4.65 13.25 25.76
CA PRO A 439 5.57 13.06 24.64
C PRO A 439 7.01 13.28 25.15
N PRO A 440 8.00 12.52 24.63
CA PRO A 440 9.39 12.78 24.95
C PRO A 440 9.71 14.23 24.58
N THR A 441 10.18 15.01 25.54
CA THR A 441 10.63 16.40 25.34
C THR A 441 11.85 16.38 24.43
N GLN A 442 11.64 16.48 23.12
CA GLN A 442 12.68 16.95 22.22
C GLN A 442 12.94 18.44 22.54
N PRO A 443 14.21 18.89 22.62
CA PRO A 443 14.50 20.30 22.74
C PRO A 443 13.93 21.04 21.53
N LEU A 444 13.20 22.14 21.77
CA LEU A 444 12.67 22.99 20.72
C LEU A 444 13.82 23.54 19.88
N THR A 445 13.65 23.58 18.56
CA THR A 445 14.60 24.25 17.67
C THR A 445 14.58 25.76 17.91
N GLU A 446 15.64 26.48 17.54
CA GLU A 446 15.70 27.95 17.69
C GLU A 446 14.50 28.65 17.00
N ILE A 447 14.02 28.09 15.89
CA ILE A 447 12.88 28.61 15.14
C ILE A 447 11.58 28.39 15.91
N GLU A 448 11.40 27.23 16.54
CA GLU A 448 10.23 26.91 17.36
C GLU A 448 10.20 27.73 18.65
N GLN A 449 11.36 27.93 19.29
CA GLN A 449 11.48 28.79 20.46
C GLN A 449 11.12 30.23 20.10
N LYS A 450 11.65 30.76 19.00
CA LYS A 450 11.32 32.10 18.50
C LYS A 450 9.84 32.25 18.13
N PHE A 451 9.24 31.23 17.50
CA PHE A 451 7.81 31.21 17.22
C PHE A 451 6.99 31.24 18.51
N ARG A 452 7.41 30.50 19.54
CA ARG A 452 6.75 30.48 20.85
C ARG A 452 6.83 31.83 21.55
N ASP A 453 7.98 32.50 21.47
CA ASP A 453 8.21 33.80 22.09
C ASP A 453 7.41 34.92 21.38
N ASP A 454 7.20 34.80 20.06
CA ASP A 454 6.50 35.80 19.23
C ASP A 454 4.95 35.71 19.31
N VAL A 455 4.38 34.59 19.79
CA VAL A 455 2.94 34.30 19.69
C VAL A 455 2.20 34.44 21.02
N ILE A 456 1.37 35.46 21.12
CA ILE A 456 0.55 35.78 22.30
C ILE A 456 -0.97 35.74 22.02
N ASP A 457 -1.37 35.83 20.76
CA ASP A 457 -2.76 35.83 20.28
C ASP A 457 -2.87 35.31 18.83
N ASN A 458 -4.08 35.25 18.27
CA ASN A 458 -4.29 34.77 16.89
C ASN A 458 -3.66 35.67 15.81
N ALA A 459 -3.53 36.97 16.06
CA ALA A 459 -3.00 37.94 15.09
C ALA A 459 -1.47 37.86 15.02
N SER A 460 -0.82 37.76 16.17
CA SER A 460 0.61 37.48 16.31
C SER A 460 0.94 36.08 15.80
N ALA A 461 0.09 35.07 16.02
CA ALA A 461 0.23 33.74 15.40
C ALA A 461 0.23 33.80 13.87
N ALA A 462 -0.71 34.55 13.26
CA ALA A 462 -0.74 34.73 11.81
C ALA A 462 0.52 35.44 11.28
N THR A 463 1.00 36.45 11.99
CA THR A 463 2.21 37.22 11.62
C THR A 463 3.49 36.39 11.76
N ALA A 464 3.63 35.66 12.86
CA ALA A 464 4.75 34.76 13.11
C ALA A 464 4.78 33.60 12.10
N MET A 465 3.62 32.99 11.81
CA MET A 465 3.51 31.96 10.77
C MET A 465 3.86 32.49 9.39
N ASN A 466 3.45 33.72 9.06
CA ASN A 466 3.82 34.33 7.78
C ASN A 466 5.35 34.43 7.65
N ARG A 467 6.02 35.02 8.65
CA ARG A 467 7.48 35.12 8.69
C ARG A 467 8.14 33.75 8.58
N PHE A 468 7.62 32.77 9.32
CA PHE A 468 8.12 31.39 9.31
C PHE A 468 7.98 30.74 7.93
N PHE A 469 6.79 30.76 7.32
CA PHE A 469 6.55 30.12 6.02
C PHE A 469 7.39 30.75 4.91
N ARG A 470 7.55 32.08 4.89
CA ARG A 470 8.41 32.76 3.92
C ARG A 470 9.87 32.35 4.03
N ALA A 471 10.37 32.16 5.24
CA ALA A 471 11.76 31.75 5.45
C ALA A 471 11.98 30.26 5.15
N THR A 472 10.99 29.40 5.43
CA THR A 472 11.17 27.94 5.48
C THR A 472 10.70 27.22 4.23
N ILE A 473 9.60 27.62 3.60
CA ILE A 473 9.05 26.92 2.42
C ILE A 473 10.05 26.89 1.26
N PRO A 474 10.76 27.99 0.91
CA PRO A 474 11.67 27.96 -0.24
C PRO A 474 12.95 27.13 -0.02
N VAL A 475 13.30 26.82 1.23
CA VAL A 475 14.55 26.11 1.59
C VAL A 475 14.31 24.65 2.02
N ASN A 476 13.09 24.25 2.37
CA ASN A 476 12.79 22.91 2.84
C ASN A 476 11.94 22.13 1.82
N PRO A 477 12.42 21.00 1.28
CA PRO A 477 11.67 20.20 0.31
C PRO A 477 10.44 19.49 0.93
N VAL A 478 10.47 19.22 2.24
CA VAL A 478 9.37 18.63 3.01
C VAL A 478 9.25 19.40 4.33
N MET A 479 8.02 19.76 4.71
CA MET A 479 7.74 20.47 5.95
C MET A 479 6.41 20.00 6.54
N MET A 480 6.40 19.63 7.82
CA MET A 480 5.18 19.36 8.58
C MET A 480 4.85 20.55 9.48
N VAL A 481 3.62 21.06 9.37
CA VAL A 481 3.17 22.21 10.17
C VAL A 481 2.06 21.77 11.10
N VAL A 482 2.39 21.65 12.38
CA VAL A 482 1.42 21.33 13.44
C VAL A 482 1.00 22.61 14.14
N GLY A 483 -0.30 22.81 14.31
CA GLY A 483 -0.81 23.95 15.07
C GLY A 483 -2.30 23.81 15.37
N PRO A 484 -2.81 24.53 16.37
CA PRO A 484 -4.20 24.47 16.77
C PRO A 484 -5.17 24.77 15.61
N GLU A 485 -6.38 24.23 15.73
CA GLU A 485 -7.47 24.55 14.80
C GLU A 485 -7.82 26.04 14.88
N GLY A 486 -8.19 26.65 13.76
CA GLY A 486 -8.56 28.07 13.70
C GLY A 486 -7.39 29.06 13.63
N VAL A 487 -6.14 28.63 13.83
CA VAL A 487 -4.97 29.54 13.80
C VAL A 487 -4.64 30.10 12.41
N GLY A 488 -5.27 29.59 11.35
CA GLY A 488 -5.17 30.17 10.00
C GLY A 488 -4.04 29.65 9.11
N LYS A 489 -3.39 28.52 9.46
CA LYS A 489 -2.26 27.90 8.71
C LYS A 489 -2.41 27.95 7.18
N THR A 490 -3.49 27.34 6.68
CA THR A 490 -3.78 27.27 5.24
C THR A 490 -4.07 28.64 4.63
N SER A 491 -4.78 29.50 5.36
CA SER A 491 -5.14 30.84 4.89
C SER A 491 -3.90 31.73 4.71
N VAL A 492 -2.93 31.65 5.64
CA VAL A 492 -1.67 32.41 5.56
C VAL A 492 -0.87 31.99 4.33
N VAL A 493 -0.67 30.69 4.11
CA VAL A 493 0.07 30.20 2.94
C VAL A 493 -0.62 30.56 1.63
N MET A 494 -1.95 30.49 1.56
CA MET A 494 -2.71 30.90 0.38
C MET A 494 -2.64 32.40 0.11
N ALA A 495 -2.66 33.25 1.15
CA ALA A 495 -2.53 34.69 0.99
C ALA A 495 -1.14 35.10 0.46
N GLN A 496 -0.11 34.34 0.86
CA GLN A 496 1.29 34.60 0.54
C GLN A 496 1.82 33.82 -0.66
N HIS A 497 0.92 33.14 -1.40
CA HIS A 497 1.30 32.26 -2.49
C HIS A 497 2.21 32.94 -3.52
N HIS A 498 1.88 34.16 -3.93
CA HIS A 498 2.66 34.92 -4.90
C HIS A 498 4.08 35.26 -4.44
N GLU A 499 4.27 35.59 -3.15
CA GLU A 499 5.61 35.84 -2.59
C GLU A 499 6.43 34.54 -2.54
N ILE A 500 5.81 33.44 -2.12
CA ILE A 500 6.45 32.11 -2.09
C ILE A 500 6.84 31.68 -3.51
N ALA A 501 5.96 31.88 -4.49
CA ALA A 501 6.23 31.57 -5.89
C ALA A 501 7.39 32.42 -6.44
N ALA A 502 7.44 33.72 -6.14
CA ALA A 502 8.56 34.58 -6.52
C ALA A 502 9.89 34.14 -5.86
N ASP A 503 9.84 33.68 -4.60
CA ASP A 503 11.02 33.16 -3.89
C ASP A 503 11.54 31.85 -4.51
N LEU A 504 10.65 30.96 -4.95
CA LEU A 504 10.98 29.72 -5.67
C LEU A 504 11.53 30.01 -7.08
N GLU A 505 10.90 30.93 -7.82
CA GLU A 505 11.33 31.32 -9.16
C GLU A 505 12.74 31.90 -9.15
N ARG A 506 13.08 32.77 -8.18
CA ARG A 506 14.44 33.31 -8.00
C ARG A 506 15.50 32.23 -7.76
N ARG A 507 15.09 31.04 -7.30
CA ARG A 507 15.96 29.88 -7.09
C ARG A 507 16.00 28.92 -8.28
N GLY A 508 15.26 29.21 -9.35
CA GLY A 508 15.12 28.34 -10.51
C GLY A 508 14.21 27.12 -10.27
N GLU A 509 13.39 27.15 -9.22
CA GLU A 509 12.47 26.08 -8.87
C GLU A 509 11.12 26.23 -9.57
N SER A 510 10.39 25.12 -9.76
CA SER A 510 9.03 25.18 -10.33
C SER A 510 8.06 25.82 -9.34
N THR A 511 7.29 26.77 -9.84
CA THR A 511 6.27 27.52 -9.09
C THR A 511 4.89 26.87 -9.17
N LEU A 512 4.74 25.73 -9.87
CA LEU A 512 3.48 25.00 -9.95
C LEU A 512 3.14 24.36 -8.59
N ALA A 513 1.95 24.67 -8.06
CA ALA A 513 1.54 24.24 -6.73
C ALA A 513 0.20 23.52 -6.69
N MET A 514 0.01 22.71 -5.65
CA MET A 514 -1.24 22.03 -5.34
C MET A 514 -1.61 22.18 -3.86
N TYR A 515 -2.85 22.55 -3.59
CA TYR A 515 -3.48 22.47 -2.28
C TYR A 515 -4.47 21.31 -2.24
N ALA A 516 -4.32 20.42 -1.27
CA ALA A 516 -5.12 19.20 -1.15
C ALA A 516 -5.94 19.16 0.15
N PHE A 517 -7.19 18.71 0.07
CA PHE A 517 -8.16 18.70 1.17
C PHE A 517 -8.82 17.33 1.35
N ALA A 518 -9.58 17.16 2.43
CA ALA A 518 -10.30 15.91 2.70
C ALA A 518 -11.35 15.60 1.62
N ASP A 519 -12.07 16.63 1.15
CA ASP A 519 -13.15 16.50 0.19
C ASP A 519 -13.15 17.64 -0.84
N TYR A 520 -13.92 17.44 -1.91
CA TYR A 520 -14.00 18.40 -3.01
C TYR A 520 -14.79 19.66 -2.66
N LYS A 521 -15.73 19.60 -1.72
CA LYS A 521 -16.48 20.79 -1.28
C LYS A 521 -15.54 21.78 -0.61
N THR A 522 -14.71 21.29 0.31
CA THR A 522 -13.65 22.06 0.96
C THR A 522 -12.64 22.56 -0.05
N ALA A 523 -12.25 21.72 -1.02
CA ALA A 523 -11.34 22.13 -2.10
C ALA A 523 -11.93 23.28 -2.93
N ASP A 524 -13.21 23.22 -3.31
CA ASP A 524 -13.91 24.26 -4.07
C ASP A 524 -14.06 25.55 -3.26
N GLU A 525 -14.45 25.46 -1.99
CA GLU A 525 -14.55 26.61 -1.08
C GLU A 525 -13.19 27.32 -0.92
N LYS A 526 -12.12 26.55 -0.75
CA LYS A 526 -10.75 27.09 -0.62
C LYS A 526 -10.21 27.61 -1.96
N CYS A 527 -10.58 26.99 -3.08
CA CYS A 527 -10.24 27.48 -4.41
C CYS A 527 -10.87 28.86 -4.67
N ALA A 528 -12.15 29.02 -4.34
CA ALA A 528 -12.84 30.31 -4.44
C ALA A 528 -12.20 31.37 -3.53
N ALA A 529 -11.86 31.01 -2.28
CA ALA A 529 -11.16 31.91 -1.36
C ALA A 529 -9.77 32.30 -1.89
N PHE A 530 -9.01 31.36 -2.43
CA PHE A 530 -7.71 31.60 -3.05
C PHE A 530 -7.82 32.55 -4.24
N ASN A 531 -8.79 32.33 -5.14
CA ASN A 531 -9.03 33.19 -6.31
C ASN A 531 -9.40 34.61 -5.92
N LYS A 532 -10.07 34.81 -4.78
CA LYS A 532 -10.33 36.15 -4.24
C LYS A 532 -9.03 36.81 -3.74
N LEU A 533 -8.15 36.05 -3.08
CA LEU A 533 -6.90 36.55 -2.51
C LEU A 533 -5.82 36.83 -3.57
N GLN A 534 -5.74 36.04 -4.63
CA GLN A 534 -4.66 36.11 -5.63
C GLN A 534 -5.08 36.75 -6.97
N ARG A 535 -6.29 37.33 -7.04
CA ARG A 535 -6.88 37.89 -8.28
C ARG A 535 -5.95 38.86 -9.03
N THR A 536 -5.16 39.66 -8.30
CA THR A 536 -4.25 40.67 -8.86
C THR A 536 -2.81 40.20 -8.98
N ASN A 537 -2.51 38.97 -8.53
CA ASN A 537 -1.14 38.49 -8.38
C ASN A 537 -0.74 37.49 -9.47
N GLY A 538 -1.56 37.33 -10.51
CA GLY A 538 -1.25 36.48 -11.67
C GLY A 538 -1.47 34.98 -11.46
N PHE A 539 -2.17 34.58 -10.39
CA PHE A 539 -2.49 33.18 -10.10
C PHE A 539 -3.98 32.91 -10.15
N VAL A 540 -4.34 31.70 -10.59
CA VAL A 540 -5.72 31.23 -10.61
C VAL A 540 -5.80 29.78 -10.14
N GLY A 541 -6.55 29.59 -9.08
CA GLY A 541 -6.94 28.30 -8.52
C GLY A 541 -7.92 27.58 -9.43
N VAL A 542 -7.67 26.30 -9.66
CA VAL A 542 -8.56 25.40 -10.41
C VAL A 542 -8.73 24.10 -9.63
N THR A 543 -9.98 23.71 -9.33
CA THR A 543 -10.25 22.41 -8.73
C THR A 543 -10.17 21.30 -9.77
N ILE A 544 -9.31 20.30 -9.54
CA ILE A 544 -9.10 19.17 -10.44
C ILE A 544 -9.64 17.86 -9.85
N PRO A 545 -10.60 17.19 -10.51
CA PRO A 545 -11.10 15.89 -10.08
C PRO A 545 -10.08 14.77 -10.34
N SER A 546 -10.19 13.69 -9.56
CA SER A 546 -9.54 12.43 -9.90
C SER A 546 -10.11 11.88 -11.20
N PHE A 547 -9.31 11.12 -11.95
CA PHE A 547 -9.77 10.47 -13.18
C PHE A 547 -11.05 9.65 -12.95
N SER A 548 -11.13 8.91 -11.85
CA SER A 548 -12.30 8.07 -11.55
C SER A 548 -13.56 8.89 -11.34
N ARG A 549 -13.46 9.97 -10.54
CA ARG A 549 -14.58 10.86 -10.27
C ARG A 549 -15.07 11.55 -11.54
N MET A 550 -14.14 12.11 -12.31
CA MET A 550 -14.49 12.76 -13.58
C MET A 550 -15.18 11.78 -14.53
N TYR A 551 -14.69 10.55 -14.63
CA TYR A 551 -15.31 9.52 -15.47
C TYR A 551 -16.72 9.13 -15.01
N GLU A 552 -16.92 8.96 -13.71
CA GLU A 552 -18.23 8.62 -13.14
C GLU A 552 -19.24 9.75 -13.36
N GLU A 553 -18.83 11.01 -13.14
CA GLU A 553 -19.65 12.20 -13.43
C GLU A 553 -20.05 12.28 -14.91
N GLU A 554 -19.12 12.07 -15.84
CA GLU A 554 -19.44 12.11 -17.28
C GLU A 554 -20.27 10.91 -17.74
N CYS A 555 -20.03 9.71 -17.20
CA CYS A 555 -20.89 8.55 -17.48
C CYS A 555 -22.32 8.80 -17.00
N GLN A 556 -22.49 9.35 -15.80
CA GLN A 556 -23.80 9.68 -15.26
C GLN A 556 -24.52 10.70 -16.16
N ARG A 557 -23.82 11.75 -16.60
CA ARG A 557 -24.38 12.77 -17.51
C ARG A 557 -24.79 12.22 -18.87
N LEU A 558 -24.04 11.23 -19.37
CA LEU A 558 -24.29 10.60 -20.67
C LEU A 558 -25.22 9.38 -20.59
N GLY A 559 -25.68 8.98 -19.39
CA GLY A 559 -26.49 7.78 -19.20
C GLY A 559 -25.73 6.48 -19.48
N LEU A 560 -24.41 6.47 -19.34
CA LEU A 560 -23.54 5.32 -19.64
C LEU A 560 -23.21 4.51 -18.40
N LYS A 561 -23.06 3.18 -18.59
CA LYS A 561 -22.51 2.31 -17.56
C LYS A 561 -21.02 2.58 -17.39
N VAL A 562 -20.60 2.82 -16.15
CA VAL A 562 -19.19 2.96 -15.77
C VAL A 562 -18.46 1.64 -16.02
N LEU A 563 -17.40 1.67 -16.84
CA LEU A 563 -16.50 0.54 -17.03
C LEU A 563 -15.60 0.40 -15.80
N SER A 564 -15.60 -0.79 -15.21
CA SER A 564 -14.65 -1.15 -14.17
C SER A 564 -13.28 -1.52 -14.77
N THR A 565 -12.22 -1.42 -13.97
CA THR A 565 -10.89 -1.92 -14.35
C THR A 565 -10.91 -3.43 -14.64
N VAL A 566 -11.78 -4.18 -13.95
CA VAL A 566 -11.95 -5.62 -14.14
C VAL A 566 -12.58 -5.92 -15.51
N GLU A 567 -13.65 -5.23 -15.87
CA GLU A 567 -14.28 -5.38 -17.21
C GLU A 567 -13.31 -4.98 -18.33
N ALA A 568 -12.52 -3.93 -18.14
CA ALA A 568 -11.48 -3.52 -19.08
C ALA A 568 -10.42 -4.62 -19.27
N ALA A 569 -9.89 -5.16 -18.17
CA ALA A 569 -8.88 -6.22 -18.22
C ALA A 569 -9.42 -7.53 -18.85
N ARG A 570 -10.64 -7.96 -18.48
CA ARG A 570 -11.32 -9.12 -19.08
C ARG A 570 -11.57 -8.94 -20.57
N SER A 571 -11.76 -7.70 -21.00
CA SER A 571 -11.99 -7.33 -22.39
C SER A 571 -10.69 -7.11 -23.20
N GLY A 572 -9.52 -7.44 -22.63
CA GLY A 572 -8.23 -7.36 -23.33
C GLY A 572 -7.57 -5.98 -23.30
N PHE A 573 -8.10 -5.00 -22.58
CA PHE A 573 -7.51 -3.66 -22.51
C PHE A 573 -6.37 -3.57 -21.50
N SER A 574 -5.33 -2.82 -21.85
CA SER A 574 -4.17 -2.55 -20.99
C SER A 574 -4.49 -1.66 -19.78
N SER A 575 -5.53 -0.84 -19.89
CA SER A 575 -6.01 0.04 -18.82
C SER A 575 -7.50 0.35 -18.99
N ARG A 576 -8.13 0.80 -17.91
CA ARG A 576 -9.49 1.35 -17.96
C ARG A 576 -9.57 2.55 -18.92
N PHE A 577 -8.53 3.38 -18.98
CA PHE A 577 -8.45 4.52 -19.89
C PHE A 577 -8.48 4.07 -21.37
N SER A 578 -7.71 3.04 -21.72
CA SER A 578 -7.71 2.45 -23.06
C SER A 578 -9.09 1.89 -23.44
N ALA A 579 -9.76 1.24 -22.49
CA ALA A 579 -11.11 0.72 -22.68
C ALA A 579 -12.13 1.85 -22.91
N ILE A 580 -12.05 2.93 -22.14
CA ILE A 580 -12.92 4.10 -22.31
C ILE A 580 -12.70 4.73 -23.68
N ARG A 581 -11.43 4.92 -24.09
CA ARG A 581 -11.11 5.53 -25.38
C ARG A 581 -11.72 4.78 -26.57
N GLN A 582 -11.76 3.45 -26.52
CA GLN A 582 -12.30 2.64 -27.61
C GLN A 582 -13.81 2.41 -27.49
N ARG A 583 -14.33 2.15 -26.29
CA ARG A 583 -15.73 1.72 -26.09
C ARG A 583 -16.69 2.87 -25.74
N GLN A 584 -16.17 3.98 -25.25
CA GLN A 584 -16.95 5.14 -24.84
C GLN A 584 -16.27 6.44 -25.32
N PRO A 585 -16.04 6.61 -26.63
CA PRO A 585 -15.32 7.77 -27.19
C PRO A 585 -15.98 9.10 -26.82
N GLN A 586 -17.31 9.14 -26.74
CA GLN A 586 -18.09 10.27 -26.24
C GLN A 586 -17.67 10.78 -24.84
N VAL A 587 -17.17 9.90 -23.96
CA VAL A 587 -16.64 10.32 -22.65
C VAL A 587 -15.30 11.03 -22.80
N MET A 588 -14.48 10.63 -23.78
CA MET A 588 -13.22 11.31 -24.09
C MET A 588 -13.46 12.72 -24.63
N ASP A 589 -14.50 12.91 -25.44
CA ASP A 589 -14.87 14.25 -25.91
C ASP A 589 -15.28 15.17 -24.75
N ARG A 590 -15.99 14.64 -23.76
CA ARG A 590 -16.32 15.40 -22.53
C ARG A 590 -15.09 15.73 -21.70
N PHE A 591 -14.12 14.82 -21.61
CA PHE A 591 -12.85 15.11 -20.93
C PHE A 591 -12.09 16.23 -21.63
N ARG A 592 -12.05 16.20 -22.96
CA ARG A 592 -11.43 17.27 -23.77
C ARG A 592 -12.14 18.61 -23.56
N GLN A 593 -13.48 18.63 -23.57
CA GLN A 593 -14.27 19.85 -23.31
C GLN A 593 -14.00 20.42 -21.91
N ARG A 594 -14.01 19.57 -20.88
CA ARG A 594 -13.78 20.00 -19.48
C ARG A 594 -12.36 20.50 -19.26
N HIS A 595 -11.38 19.86 -19.89
CA HIS A 595 -10.00 20.32 -19.91
C HIS A 595 -9.87 21.70 -20.57
N ALA A 596 -10.44 21.85 -21.78
CA ALA A 596 -10.42 23.13 -22.48
C ALA A 596 -11.11 24.24 -21.67
N GLN A 597 -12.22 23.94 -21.00
CA GLN A 597 -12.92 24.89 -20.12
C GLN A 597 -12.04 25.32 -18.94
N ALA A 598 -11.38 24.36 -18.26
CA ALA A 598 -10.48 24.66 -17.16
C ALA A 598 -9.31 25.55 -17.61
N TRP A 599 -8.65 25.21 -18.72
CA TRP A 599 -7.52 25.99 -19.23
C TRP A 599 -7.92 27.33 -19.84
N SER A 600 -9.15 27.46 -20.34
CA SER A 600 -9.73 28.76 -20.72
C SER A 600 -9.93 29.67 -19.51
N GLN A 601 -10.29 29.12 -18.35
CA GLN A 601 -10.38 29.89 -17.10
C GLN A 601 -9.00 30.30 -16.59
N VAL A 602 -7.98 29.46 -16.82
CA VAL A 602 -6.60 29.79 -16.47
C VAL A 602 -6.06 30.93 -17.32
N GLY A 603 -6.27 30.87 -18.64
CA GLY A 603 -5.80 31.89 -19.58
C GLY A 603 -4.26 32.02 -19.61
N SER A 604 -3.77 33.24 -19.39
CA SER A 604 -2.35 33.58 -19.27
C SER A 604 -1.82 33.57 -17.84
N GLN A 605 -2.70 33.37 -16.84
CA GLN A 605 -2.31 33.31 -15.44
C GLN A 605 -1.68 31.96 -15.10
N GLN A 606 -0.95 31.92 -13.99
CA GLN A 606 -0.35 30.71 -13.48
C GLN A 606 -1.38 29.85 -12.74
N PRO A 607 -1.55 28.56 -13.10
CA PRO A 607 -2.51 27.70 -12.43
C PRO A 607 -2.02 27.25 -11.06
N VAL A 608 -2.95 27.16 -10.11
CA VAL A 608 -2.76 26.50 -8.81
C VAL A 608 -3.82 25.44 -8.64
N PHE A 609 -3.41 24.19 -8.44
CA PHE A 609 -4.35 23.07 -8.39
C PHE A 609 -4.99 22.90 -7.01
N PHE A 610 -6.30 22.75 -6.97
CA PHE A 610 -7.06 22.38 -5.79
C PHE A 610 -7.57 20.96 -5.96
N ALA A 611 -7.31 20.08 -4.99
CA ALA A 611 -7.65 18.67 -5.12
C ALA A 611 -7.98 18.05 -3.76
N VAL A 612 -8.26 16.74 -3.76
CA VAL A 612 -8.35 15.95 -2.52
C VAL A 612 -7.03 15.26 -2.21
N HIS A 613 -6.81 14.89 -0.95
CA HIS A 613 -5.59 14.20 -0.50
C HIS A 613 -5.25 12.97 -1.33
N GLN A 614 -6.26 12.21 -1.77
CA GLN A 614 -6.05 11.04 -2.64
C GLN A 614 -5.37 11.42 -3.96
N VAL A 615 -5.77 12.54 -4.59
CA VAL A 615 -5.17 13.00 -5.85
C VAL A 615 -3.73 13.44 -5.64
N ALA A 616 -3.47 14.19 -4.57
CA ALA A 616 -2.11 14.62 -4.22
C ALA A 616 -1.20 13.43 -3.90
N HIS A 617 -1.71 12.43 -3.17
CA HIS A 617 -0.98 11.20 -2.85
C HIS A 617 -0.58 10.43 -4.10
N ASP A 618 -1.42 10.43 -5.14
CA ASP A 618 -1.17 9.73 -6.40
C ASP A 618 -0.52 10.61 -7.48
N TRP A 619 -0.21 11.88 -7.18
CA TRP A 619 0.31 12.85 -8.15
C TRP A 619 1.72 12.52 -8.65
N TRP A 620 2.53 11.85 -7.82
CA TRP A 620 3.86 11.38 -8.23
C TRP A 620 3.79 10.17 -9.16
N LYS A 621 2.67 9.44 -9.19
CA LYS A 621 2.49 8.27 -10.06
C LYS A 621 2.28 8.73 -11.50
N ASN A 622 2.72 7.91 -12.47
CA ASN A 622 2.39 8.07 -13.89
C ASN A 622 0.90 7.74 -14.13
N SER A 623 0.00 8.53 -13.53
CA SER A 623 -1.43 8.31 -13.60
C SER A 623 -2.05 9.18 -14.70
N PRO A 624 -3.10 8.70 -15.37
CA PRO A 624 -3.91 9.52 -16.27
C PRO A 624 -4.44 10.79 -15.59
N THR A 625 -4.70 10.74 -14.27
CA THR A 625 -5.12 11.93 -13.50
C THR A 625 -4.08 13.04 -13.60
N ARG A 626 -2.79 12.76 -13.42
CA ARG A 626 -1.74 13.78 -13.50
C ARG A 626 -1.59 14.31 -14.93
N THR A 627 -1.32 13.43 -15.89
CA THR A 627 -0.92 13.84 -17.24
C THR A 627 -2.05 14.50 -18.02
N MET A 628 -3.30 14.08 -17.80
CA MET A 628 -4.47 14.67 -18.47
C MET A 628 -4.65 16.15 -18.16
N TRP A 629 -4.20 16.61 -16.99
CA TRP A 629 -4.29 18.02 -16.62
C TRP A 629 -3.14 18.88 -17.13
N ALA A 630 -2.14 18.32 -17.82
CA ALA A 630 -1.13 19.11 -18.53
C ALA A 630 -1.80 19.97 -19.63
N ARG A 631 -1.31 21.19 -19.87
CA ARG A 631 -1.91 22.13 -20.83
C ARG A 631 -1.87 21.56 -22.24
N SER A 632 -0.78 20.87 -22.58
CA SER A 632 -0.58 20.28 -23.89
C SER A 632 -1.22 18.90 -24.07
N TYR A 633 -1.92 18.35 -23.08
CA TYR A 633 -2.40 16.96 -23.13
C TYR A 633 -3.22 16.61 -24.38
N TRP A 634 -4.06 17.51 -24.87
CA TRP A 634 -4.89 17.25 -26.05
C TRP A 634 -4.28 17.75 -27.36
N MET A 635 -3.01 18.17 -27.36
CA MET A 635 -2.30 18.54 -28.57
C MET A 635 -1.78 17.29 -29.29
N ASP A 636 -1.92 17.29 -30.62
CA ASP A 636 -1.61 16.14 -31.48
C ASP A 636 -0.14 16.10 -31.93
N ASP A 637 0.63 17.16 -31.69
CA ASP A 637 1.99 17.41 -32.23
C ASP A 637 3.13 17.15 -31.23
N LEU A 638 2.86 16.56 -30.06
CA LEU A 638 3.86 16.36 -28.99
C LEU A 638 4.96 15.30 -29.30
N GLY A 639 4.83 14.53 -30.38
CA GLY A 639 5.85 13.56 -30.82
C GLY A 639 6.22 12.48 -29.80
N ASP A 640 7.44 11.93 -29.94
CA ASP A 640 7.96 10.83 -29.11
C ASP A 640 8.22 11.25 -27.65
N ASP A 641 8.37 12.55 -27.37
CA ASP A 641 8.67 13.11 -26.05
C ASP A 641 7.42 13.50 -25.24
N ARG A 642 6.22 13.18 -25.75
CA ARG A 642 4.93 13.51 -25.14
C ARG A 642 4.89 13.30 -23.63
N ASP A 643 5.25 12.12 -23.16
CA ASP A 643 5.21 11.79 -21.73
C ASP A 643 6.14 12.69 -20.88
N ALA A 644 7.32 13.04 -21.40
CA ALA A 644 8.27 13.90 -20.70
C ALA A 644 7.74 15.35 -20.63
N ILE A 645 7.16 15.85 -21.72
CA ILE A 645 6.55 17.19 -21.80
C ILE A 645 5.40 17.31 -20.79
N LEU A 646 4.45 16.36 -20.82
CA LEU A 646 3.28 16.36 -19.93
C LEU A 646 3.70 16.27 -18.45
N ARG A 647 4.76 15.52 -18.14
CA ARG A 647 5.30 15.41 -16.77
C ARG A 647 5.92 16.72 -16.31
N LYS A 648 6.68 17.39 -17.17
CA LYS A 648 7.31 18.68 -16.89
C LYS A 648 6.25 19.74 -16.60
N GLU A 649 5.19 19.80 -17.41
CA GLU A 649 4.07 20.73 -17.22
C GLU A 649 3.26 20.50 -15.95
N THR A 650 3.33 19.31 -15.36
CA THR A 650 2.54 18.91 -14.18
C THR A 650 3.40 18.66 -12.95
N ASN A 651 4.66 19.06 -12.98
CA ASN A 651 5.60 18.83 -11.89
C ASN A 651 5.43 19.85 -10.76
N CYS A 652 4.79 19.42 -9.67
CA CYS A 652 4.67 20.20 -8.44
C CYS A 652 5.88 19.93 -7.54
N VAL A 653 6.63 20.97 -7.16
CA VAL A 653 7.84 20.85 -6.33
C VAL A 653 7.53 20.73 -4.83
N SER A 654 6.33 21.12 -4.39
CA SER A 654 5.99 21.08 -2.97
C SER A 654 4.52 20.69 -2.76
N ALA A 655 4.29 19.62 -1.99
CA ALA A 655 2.97 19.29 -1.46
C ALA A 655 2.94 19.66 0.03
N CYS A 656 2.39 20.83 0.36
CA CYS A 656 2.06 21.14 1.75
C CYS A 656 0.84 20.30 2.17
N LYS A 657 1.07 19.19 2.87
CA LYS A 657 0.01 18.46 3.58
C LYS A 657 -0.27 19.19 4.89
N PHE A 658 -1.43 19.83 4.98
CA PHE A 658 -1.95 20.33 6.25
C PHE A 658 -2.79 19.23 6.89
N ASP A 659 -2.29 18.62 7.96
CA ASP A 659 -3.06 17.72 8.81
C ASP A 659 -3.67 18.52 9.96
N PRO A 660 -5.00 18.53 10.14
CA PRO A 660 -5.63 19.16 11.28
C PRO A 660 -5.64 18.22 12.50
N MET A 661 -4.51 17.66 12.97
CA MET A 661 -4.52 16.90 14.22
C MET A 661 -3.15 16.72 14.90
N ARG A 662 -2.90 17.51 15.96
CA ARG A 662 -2.22 17.10 17.21
C ARG A 662 -2.38 18.22 18.24
N ARG A 663 -3.04 17.94 19.37
CA ARG A 663 -2.80 18.69 20.60
C ARG A 663 -1.67 17.97 21.32
N GLY A 664 -0.55 18.66 21.42
CA GLY A 664 0.68 18.23 22.06
C GLY A 664 1.73 19.24 21.60
N ILE A 665 2.20 20.09 22.51
CA ILE A 665 3.29 21.01 22.22
C ILE A 665 4.51 20.12 21.91
N GLY A 666 4.92 20.12 20.66
CA GLY A 666 5.96 19.26 20.12
C GLY A 666 5.91 19.34 18.60
N VAL A 667 6.63 20.30 18.04
CA VAL A 667 6.85 20.41 16.61
C VAL A 667 7.97 19.43 16.26
N GLN A 668 7.73 18.55 15.28
CA GLN A 668 8.73 17.65 14.72
C GLN A 668 9.00 18.10 13.30
N LEU A 669 10.27 18.41 13.00
CA LEU A 669 10.78 18.71 11.65
C LEU A 669 10.72 17.48 10.74
#